data_AF-A0A7J9ZYR1-F1
#
_entry.id   AF-A0A7J9ZYR1-F1
#
_cell.length_a   1.000
_cell.length_b   1.000
_cell.length_c   1.000
_cell.angle_alpha   90.00
_cell.angle_beta   90.00
_cell.angle_gamma   90.00
#
_symmetry.space_group_name_H-M   'P 1'
#
loop_
_entity.id
_entity.type
_entity.pdbx_description
1 polymer ?
#
loop_
_entity_poly.entity_id
_entity_poly.type
_entity_poly.pdbx_seq_one_letter_code
_entity_poly.pdbx_strand_id
1 'polypeptide(L)'
;MSKARNAAPTIAALVVLFAGLPVGTQAAPVVPVSTNLGCDPLDPATCLFPFPNDLYTVADPTTDTGRRVDFHPAAMPRSGAEVTEGGEGKPVDPTEWNRQDGFSPGSMVLTHVPGVDLHRTWGTEDRPHGEVGINEPGYFDHRDHIADIGLYEREDAPIVILNAETGERHPFWSELDTHPNATSAGEQVLIVRPAVNFDEGTRYVVALRALKRSDGSVIEPRAEFTAYKNGSGADAARQQHLDTSIFGPLAEAGIEKDDLYLAWDFTVASEENLSERILHMRDISFGNILGDHDLADRKVQGRSPTFVIDGTSERTDRWSDSSGNARSQQVRRVEGRITVPNFMDRVQQTEGHFKEQELPVDGPAPGSRLLDLDLDGLPDQNPVETTVNVPFLCDVPLNGERNFPMLEGHGLLGSRTQVGALSSPRRNGPFMGCAVDWWGMSTSDLPTVAAIIADLSNFPSLPDRAQQGYLNFMFVGRALVHPDGFVKDPAFQQAGQPLIKTATPSGRSTLHYDGNSQGGIMGGALVAVSPDIHRAILGVPGINYSTLLNRSIDWEDLYAIPFYQLYRDPLEQQLSFALIQMLWDRGEGNGFAHHLTDDPYRNTPKHEVMLQVAWSDHQVSNHAAEVEARTIGAPIMVPGLPEGRHWEMAPYFSETASYPYEGSALVYWDSGNATPPNGNLPPTHNGDPHSHPRSEPAAGWQEAHFLMTGWMVDVCAGGDYLTDDHPANASTPSCLEPDRAPGGEIASSRRSGSDSETA
;
A
#
# COMPACT_ATOMS: atom_id res chain seq x y z
N MET A 1 -16.91 9.97 -38.43
CA MET A 1 -16.25 9.22 -39.54
C MET A 1 -14.75 9.24 -39.31
N SER A 2 -14.12 8.08 -39.55
CA SER A 2 -12.68 7.77 -39.53
C SER A 2 -11.99 7.59 -38.18
N LYS A 3 -11.89 6.31 -37.79
CA LYS A 3 -10.95 5.70 -36.84
C LYS A 3 -9.51 5.76 -37.39
N ALA A 4 -8.51 5.77 -36.51
CA ALA A 4 -7.15 5.34 -36.85
C ALA A 4 -6.65 4.38 -35.75
N ARG A 5 -6.43 3.12 -36.14
CA ARG A 5 -5.73 2.07 -35.39
C ARG A 5 -4.24 2.21 -35.66
N ASN A 6 -3.38 2.02 -34.67
CA ASN A 6 -1.96 1.76 -34.89
C ASN A 6 -1.56 0.40 -34.30
N ALA A 7 -0.71 -0.29 -35.04
CA ALA A 7 -0.37 -1.70 -34.96
C ALA A 7 0.84 -1.97 -34.06
N ALA A 8 0.89 -3.17 -33.46
CA ALA A 8 2.01 -3.71 -32.71
C ALA A 8 3.07 -4.36 -33.62
N PRO A 9 4.37 -4.38 -33.25
CA PRO A 9 5.39 -5.16 -33.94
C PRO A 9 5.62 -6.54 -33.28
N THR A 10 5.86 -7.56 -34.11
CA THR A 10 6.18 -8.94 -33.73
C THR A 10 7.71 -9.11 -33.64
N ILE A 11 8.23 -9.79 -32.61
CA ILE A 11 9.65 -10.18 -32.51
C ILE A 11 9.77 -11.71 -32.36
N ALA A 12 10.72 -12.28 -33.10
CA ALA A 12 10.97 -13.71 -33.27
C ALA A 12 11.83 -14.33 -32.15
N ALA A 13 11.54 -15.60 -31.83
CA ALA A 13 12.19 -16.40 -30.79
C ALA A 13 13.53 -17.01 -31.24
N LEU A 14 14.50 -17.11 -30.33
CA LEU A 14 15.73 -17.89 -30.48
C LEU A 14 15.86 -18.89 -29.31
N VAL A 15 16.12 -20.16 -29.64
CA VAL A 15 16.28 -21.29 -28.71
C VAL A 15 17.74 -21.70 -28.67
N VAL A 16 18.32 -21.94 -27.49
CA VAL A 16 19.61 -22.65 -27.32
C VAL A 16 19.57 -23.57 -26.08
N LEU A 17 19.97 -24.83 -26.28
CA LEU A 17 20.12 -25.90 -25.28
C LEU A 17 21.42 -25.77 -24.46
N PHE A 18 21.37 -26.23 -23.20
CA PHE A 18 22.53 -26.45 -22.31
C PHE A 18 22.66 -27.91 -21.87
N ALA A 19 23.87 -28.31 -21.46
CA ALA A 19 24.22 -29.65 -20.99
C ALA A 19 25.02 -29.62 -19.67
N GLY A 20 24.49 -30.30 -18.63
CA GLY A 20 25.11 -31.43 -17.90
C GLY A 20 26.18 -31.24 -16.79
N LEU A 21 25.72 -31.23 -15.50
CA LEU A 21 26.12 -32.06 -14.31
C LEU A 21 27.58 -32.07 -13.76
N PRO A 22 27.91 -32.62 -12.54
CA PRO A 22 27.23 -32.71 -11.21
C PRO A 22 28.14 -32.56 -9.91
N VAL A 23 27.50 -32.20 -8.78
CA VAL A 23 27.47 -32.78 -7.38
C VAL A 23 28.70 -32.96 -6.43
N GLY A 24 28.54 -32.46 -5.17
CA GLY A 24 28.80 -33.15 -3.86
C GLY A 24 29.62 -32.37 -2.81
N THR A 25 29.42 -32.34 -1.47
CA THR A 25 28.50 -32.95 -0.45
C THR A 25 28.74 -32.34 0.97
N GLN A 26 27.64 -32.03 1.70
CA GLN A 26 27.22 -32.08 3.15
C GLN A 26 28.07 -31.77 4.43
N ALA A 27 27.37 -31.11 5.40
CA ALA A 27 27.49 -31.21 6.88
C ALA A 27 26.09 -31.08 7.58
N ALA A 28 25.94 -31.48 8.86
CA ALA A 28 24.68 -31.85 9.59
C ALA A 28 24.31 -30.94 10.81
N PRO A 29 23.18 -31.13 11.56
CA PRO A 29 21.85 -31.67 11.25
C PRO A 29 20.74 -30.57 11.28
N VAL A 30 19.84 -30.63 10.29
CA VAL A 30 18.61 -29.82 10.16
C VAL A 30 17.43 -30.65 10.68
N VAL A 31 16.33 -30.01 11.09
CA VAL A 31 15.03 -30.66 11.29
C VAL A 31 14.78 -31.62 10.10
N PRO A 32 14.47 -32.91 10.32
CA PRO A 32 14.35 -33.83 9.21
C PRO A 32 13.11 -33.49 8.37
N VAL A 33 13.31 -32.82 7.24
CA VAL A 33 12.38 -32.84 6.12
C VAL A 33 12.28 -34.28 5.65
N SER A 34 11.11 -34.89 5.82
CA SER A 34 10.78 -36.22 5.31
C SER A 34 9.25 -36.33 5.26
N THR A 35 8.56 -36.41 4.12
CA THR A 35 8.96 -36.92 2.80
C THR A 35 8.15 -36.26 1.66
N ASN A 36 8.88 -35.90 0.60
CA ASN A 36 8.46 -35.57 -0.76
C ASN A 36 7.69 -34.25 -0.97
N LEU A 37 8.47 -33.19 -1.25
CA LEU A 37 8.11 -31.86 -1.81
C LEU A 37 7.96 -30.67 -0.84
N GLY A 38 7.92 -30.87 0.49
CA GLY A 38 7.93 -29.74 1.43
C GLY A 38 6.63 -28.92 1.45
N CYS A 39 5.49 -29.58 1.27
CA CYS A 39 4.15 -28.97 1.35
C CYS A 39 3.46 -29.42 2.65
N ASP A 40 2.60 -28.59 3.25
CA ASP A 40 1.93 -28.93 4.51
C ASP A 40 0.85 -30.00 4.24
N PRO A 41 0.92 -31.18 4.88
CA PRO A 41 -0.09 -32.21 4.68
C PRO A 41 -1.46 -31.85 5.29
N LEU A 42 -1.55 -30.77 6.09
CA LEU A 42 -2.80 -30.28 6.66
C LEU A 42 -3.71 -29.59 5.62
N ASP A 43 -3.13 -28.90 4.64
CA ASP A 43 -3.83 -28.39 3.46
C ASP A 43 -3.05 -28.68 2.17
N PRO A 44 -3.23 -29.87 1.58
CA PRO A 44 -2.50 -30.28 0.39
C PRO A 44 -3.08 -29.70 -0.92
N ALA A 45 -3.94 -28.68 -0.87
CA ALA A 45 -4.58 -28.12 -2.06
C ALA A 45 -3.57 -27.42 -2.98
N THR A 46 -2.64 -26.67 -2.40
CA THR A 46 -1.45 -26.14 -3.08
C THR A 46 -0.31 -26.08 -2.06
N CYS A 47 0.93 -26.13 -2.51
CA CYS A 47 2.07 -26.00 -1.58
C CYS A 47 2.08 -24.60 -0.96
N LEU A 48 2.66 -24.49 0.24
CA LEU A 48 2.57 -23.31 1.11
C LEU A 48 1.20 -23.05 1.76
N PHE A 49 0.13 -23.78 1.41
CA PHE A 49 -1.13 -23.71 2.17
C PHE A 49 -1.09 -24.61 3.41
N PRO A 50 -1.78 -24.22 4.50
CA PRO A 50 -2.37 -22.90 4.68
C PRO A 50 -1.27 -21.83 4.79
N PHE A 51 -1.54 -20.62 4.33
CA PHE A 51 -0.59 -19.49 4.30
C PHE A 51 -1.15 -18.31 5.10
N PRO A 52 -0.32 -17.45 5.72
CA PRO A 52 1.08 -17.69 6.11
C PRO A 52 1.17 -18.83 7.14
N ASN A 53 2.34 -19.47 7.30
CA ASN A 53 2.50 -20.64 8.18
C ASN A 53 3.95 -20.86 8.61
N ASP A 54 4.18 -20.91 9.92
CA ASP A 54 5.50 -21.07 10.52
C ASP A 54 6.15 -22.45 10.27
N LEU A 55 5.41 -23.41 9.68
CA LEU A 55 6.01 -24.61 9.09
C LEU A 55 7.10 -24.27 8.06
N TYR A 56 6.97 -23.13 7.40
CA TYR A 56 7.90 -22.62 6.39
C TYR A 56 8.90 -21.63 6.97
N THR A 57 9.24 -21.79 8.24
CA THR A 57 10.27 -21.00 8.93
C THR A 57 11.29 -21.92 9.61
N VAL A 58 12.49 -21.39 9.83
CA VAL A 58 13.53 -21.99 10.65
C VAL A 58 13.87 -21.06 11.80
N ALA A 59 14.34 -21.61 12.92
CA ALA A 59 14.83 -20.81 14.03
C ALA A 59 16.11 -20.06 13.61
N ASP A 60 16.15 -18.76 13.86
CA ASP A 60 17.31 -17.91 13.63
C ASP A 60 17.43 -16.91 14.79
N PRO A 61 18.29 -17.16 15.80
CA PRO A 61 18.43 -16.26 16.95
C PRO A 61 19.12 -14.94 16.61
N THR A 62 19.47 -14.70 15.35
CA THR A 62 20.06 -13.43 14.89
C THR A 62 19.02 -12.44 14.37
N THR A 63 17.76 -12.86 14.22
CA THR A 63 16.63 -11.99 13.86
C THR A 63 15.80 -11.63 15.08
N ASP A 64 15.03 -10.54 14.98
CA ASP A 64 14.20 -10.05 16.08
C ASP A 64 13.07 -11.01 16.46
N THR A 65 12.48 -11.68 15.47
CA THR A 65 11.45 -12.71 15.68
C THR A 65 12.02 -14.05 16.17
N GLY A 66 13.35 -14.20 16.16
CA GLY A 66 14.03 -15.47 16.42
C GLY A 66 13.82 -16.53 15.32
N ARG A 67 13.31 -16.12 14.15
CA ARG A 67 12.97 -16.99 13.01
C ARG A 67 13.37 -16.37 11.68
N ARG A 68 13.42 -17.20 10.66
CA ARG A 68 13.62 -16.81 9.26
C ARG A 68 12.74 -17.66 8.37
N VAL A 69 12.15 -17.06 7.34
CA VAL A 69 11.40 -17.78 6.30
C VAL A 69 12.36 -18.73 5.56
N ASP A 70 11.87 -19.94 5.28
CA ASP A 70 12.63 -21.00 4.61
C ASP A 70 11.76 -21.72 3.58
N PHE A 71 11.32 -20.99 2.55
CA PHE A 71 10.62 -21.59 1.43
C PHE A 71 11.57 -22.44 0.59
N HIS A 72 11.16 -23.66 0.32
CA HIS A 72 11.87 -24.55 -0.60
C HIS A 72 11.44 -24.24 -2.04
N PRO A 73 12.36 -24.13 -3.03
CA PRO A 73 12.01 -23.81 -4.42
C PRO A 73 10.94 -24.71 -5.04
N ALA A 74 10.87 -25.98 -4.63
CA ALA A 74 9.86 -26.92 -5.14
C ALA A 74 8.42 -26.63 -4.64
N ALA A 75 8.26 -25.85 -3.56
CA ALA A 75 6.97 -25.44 -3.01
C ALA A 75 6.48 -24.09 -3.58
N MET A 76 7.34 -23.37 -4.29
CA MET A 76 7.02 -22.05 -4.84
C MET A 76 6.14 -22.15 -6.09
N PRO A 77 5.25 -21.17 -6.34
CA PRO A 77 4.47 -21.09 -7.58
C PRO A 77 5.35 -21.16 -8.83
N ARG A 78 4.80 -21.68 -9.93
CA ARG A 78 5.58 -21.93 -11.15
C ARG A 78 5.09 -21.09 -12.31
N SER A 79 6.01 -20.32 -12.90
CA SER A 79 5.70 -19.58 -14.12
C SER A 79 5.63 -20.50 -15.33
N GLY A 80 4.54 -20.41 -16.08
CA GLY A 80 4.38 -21.04 -17.38
C GLY A 80 5.21 -20.40 -18.52
N ALA A 81 6.04 -19.38 -18.24
CA ALA A 81 6.86 -18.70 -19.26
C ALA A 81 8.00 -19.58 -19.79
N GLU A 82 8.54 -20.46 -18.94
CA GLU A 82 9.63 -21.37 -19.29
C GLU A 82 9.16 -22.81 -19.14
N VAL A 83 9.20 -23.59 -20.23
CA VAL A 83 8.96 -25.04 -20.16
C VAL A 83 10.27 -25.71 -19.78
N THR A 84 10.41 -26.12 -18.52
CA THR A 84 11.57 -26.91 -18.08
C THR A 84 11.46 -28.37 -18.55
N GLU A 85 12.58 -29.10 -18.52
CA GLU A 85 12.63 -30.51 -18.94
C GLU A 85 11.70 -31.35 -18.04
N GLY A 86 10.54 -31.75 -18.58
CA GLY A 86 9.45 -32.38 -17.81
C GLY A 86 8.08 -31.75 -18.02
N GLY A 87 8.02 -30.55 -18.62
CA GLY A 87 6.76 -29.86 -18.92
C GLY A 87 6.25 -28.94 -17.81
N GLU A 88 6.98 -28.83 -16.70
CA GLU A 88 6.66 -27.92 -15.58
C GLU A 88 7.29 -26.53 -15.79
N GLY A 89 6.58 -25.51 -15.31
CA GLY A 89 7.08 -24.13 -15.26
C GLY A 89 8.28 -23.97 -14.32
N LYS A 90 9.08 -22.92 -14.53
CA LYS A 90 10.17 -22.53 -13.62
C LYS A 90 9.56 -22.09 -12.26
N PRO A 91 9.98 -22.68 -11.12
CA PRO A 91 9.54 -22.19 -9.82
C PRO A 91 10.12 -20.81 -9.52
N VAL A 92 9.35 -19.98 -8.82
CA VAL A 92 9.83 -18.70 -8.29
C VAL A 92 11.00 -18.95 -7.37
N ASP A 93 12.06 -18.16 -7.53
CA ASP A 93 13.24 -18.21 -6.66
C ASP A 93 12.91 -17.58 -5.29
N PRO A 94 12.89 -18.37 -4.19
CA PRO A 94 12.54 -17.87 -2.87
C PRO A 94 13.67 -17.10 -2.18
N THR A 95 14.85 -16.94 -2.79
CA THR A 95 16.04 -16.41 -2.12
C THR A 95 15.79 -15.09 -1.38
N GLU A 96 15.05 -14.15 -1.98
CA GLU A 96 14.74 -12.88 -1.30
C GLU A 96 13.66 -13.04 -0.22
N TRP A 97 12.67 -13.90 -0.41
CA TRP A 97 11.67 -14.21 0.61
C TRP A 97 12.31 -14.83 1.85
N ASN A 98 13.29 -15.70 1.66
CA ASN A 98 14.00 -16.38 2.75
C ASN A 98 14.95 -15.42 3.51
N ARG A 99 15.02 -14.14 3.13
CA ARG A 99 15.66 -13.10 3.96
C ARG A 99 14.72 -12.53 5.02
N GLN A 100 13.40 -12.72 4.89
CA GLN A 100 12.41 -12.25 5.86
C GLN A 100 12.49 -13.01 7.17
N ASP A 101 12.29 -12.30 8.28
CA ASP A 101 12.18 -12.89 9.61
C ASP A 101 10.73 -13.18 10.02
N GLY A 102 9.77 -12.89 9.14
CA GLY A 102 8.36 -13.24 9.30
C GLY A 102 7.55 -12.97 8.02
N PHE A 103 6.22 -13.04 8.16
CA PHE A 103 5.26 -12.78 7.09
C PHE A 103 4.75 -11.33 7.12
N SER A 104 4.00 -10.93 6.09
CA SER A 104 3.54 -9.54 5.95
C SER A 104 2.61 -9.12 7.11
N PRO A 105 2.71 -7.87 7.62
CA PRO A 105 1.70 -7.33 8.53
C PRO A 105 0.32 -7.22 7.86
N GLY A 106 0.28 -7.13 6.53
CA GLY A 106 -0.95 -7.14 5.73
C GLY A 106 -1.28 -8.50 5.12
N SER A 107 -0.67 -9.59 5.60
CA SER A 107 -0.84 -10.93 5.03
C SER A 107 -2.30 -11.34 4.94
N MET A 108 -2.71 -11.78 3.76
CA MET A 108 -3.95 -12.55 3.61
C MET A 108 -3.73 -13.96 4.17
N VAL A 109 -4.63 -14.40 5.02
CA VAL A 109 -4.67 -15.78 5.52
C VAL A 109 -5.44 -16.63 4.51
N LEU A 110 -4.77 -17.62 3.91
CA LEU A 110 -5.26 -18.42 2.78
C LEU A 110 -5.30 -19.90 3.12
N THR A 111 -6.40 -20.56 2.78
CA THR A 111 -6.55 -22.02 2.82
C THR A 111 -7.67 -22.46 1.90
N HIS A 112 -7.69 -23.74 1.51
CA HIS A 112 -8.76 -24.31 0.72
C HIS A 112 -9.65 -25.24 1.55
N VAL A 113 -10.92 -24.87 1.70
CA VAL A 113 -11.95 -25.66 2.38
C VAL A 113 -13.01 -26.12 1.37
N PRO A 114 -12.92 -27.37 0.87
CA PRO A 114 -13.84 -27.86 -0.16
C PRO A 114 -15.31 -27.80 0.28
N GLY A 115 -16.12 -27.05 -0.47
CA GLY A 115 -17.57 -26.96 -0.28
C GLY A 115 -18.01 -26.12 0.92
N VAL A 116 -17.14 -25.28 1.47
CA VAL A 116 -17.53 -24.31 2.51
C VAL A 116 -18.54 -23.31 1.96
N ASP A 117 -19.57 -23.03 2.76
CA ASP A 117 -20.55 -21.97 2.54
C ASP A 117 -20.39 -20.98 3.68
N LEU A 118 -19.87 -19.78 3.38
CA LEU A 118 -19.60 -18.78 4.40
C LEU A 118 -20.87 -18.28 5.08
N HIS A 119 -21.99 -18.19 4.37
CA HIS A 119 -23.23 -17.71 4.98
C HIS A 119 -23.76 -18.71 6.00
N ARG A 120 -23.78 -19.99 5.67
CA ARG A 120 -24.16 -21.08 6.59
C ARG A 120 -23.21 -21.18 7.78
N THR A 121 -21.92 -20.99 7.51
CA THR A 121 -20.85 -21.04 8.50
C THR A 121 -21.02 -19.92 9.52
N TRP A 122 -21.25 -18.68 9.07
CA TRP A 122 -21.40 -17.52 9.95
C TRP A 122 -22.83 -17.28 10.44
N GLY A 123 -23.83 -17.94 9.85
CA GLY A 123 -25.25 -17.73 10.18
C GLY A 123 -25.80 -16.43 9.62
N THR A 124 -25.39 -16.05 8.40
CA THR A 124 -25.74 -14.76 7.77
C THR A 124 -26.76 -14.91 6.63
N GLU A 125 -27.37 -16.08 6.44
CA GLU A 125 -28.25 -16.37 5.30
C GLU A 125 -29.47 -15.45 5.23
N ASP A 126 -29.96 -15.01 6.40
CA ASP A 126 -31.12 -14.14 6.54
C ASP A 126 -30.75 -12.64 6.50
N ARG A 127 -29.47 -12.29 6.26
CA ARG A 127 -29.06 -10.88 6.18
C ARG A 127 -29.64 -10.20 4.95
N PRO A 128 -29.94 -8.88 5.03
CA PRO A 128 -30.44 -8.13 3.91
C PRO A 128 -29.45 -8.16 2.74
N HIS A 129 -29.99 -8.28 1.53
CA HIS A 129 -29.24 -8.21 0.28
C HIS A 129 -30.14 -7.64 -0.81
N GLY A 130 -29.54 -7.03 -1.81
CA GLY A 130 -30.18 -6.51 -3.00
C GLY A 130 -30.59 -7.64 -3.94
N GLU A 131 -31.65 -7.41 -4.70
CA GLU A 131 -32.11 -8.33 -5.75
C GLU A 131 -31.48 -8.02 -7.12
N VAL A 132 -30.71 -6.94 -7.21
CA VAL A 132 -30.03 -6.48 -8.43
C VAL A 132 -28.64 -7.12 -8.55
N GLY A 133 -28.06 -7.10 -9.75
CA GLY A 133 -26.74 -7.68 -10.00
C GLY A 133 -25.60 -6.94 -9.29
N ILE A 134 -24.46 -7.63 -9.12
CA ILE A 134 -23.21 -7.01 -8.65
C ILE A 134 -22.91 -5.78 -9.51
N ASN A 135 -22.49 -4.68 -8.88
CA ASN A 135 -22.22 -3.39 -9.49
C ASN A 135 -23.45 -2.66 -10.10
N GLU A 136 -24.68 -3.12 -9.89
CA GLU A 136 -25.86 -2.37 -10.33
C GLU A 136 -26.31 -1.36 -9.25
N PRO A 137 -26.89 -0.19 -9.62
CA PRO A 137 -27.49 0.72 -8.65
C PRO A 137 -28.48 0.02 -7.72
N GLY A 138 -28.30 0.16 -6.41
CA GLY A 138 -29.08 -0.54 -5.39
C GLY A 138 -28.54 -1.92 -5.01
N TYR A 139 -27.39 -2.33 -5.56
CA TYR A 139 -26.67 -3.50 -5.08
C TYR A 139 -26.13 -3.24 -3.67
N PHE A 140 -26.35 -4.23 -2.81
CA PHE A 140 -25.71 -4.42 -1.51
C PHE A 140 -25.88 -5.90 -1.19
N ASP A 141 -24.90 -6.53 -0.57
CA ASP A 141 -25.10 -7.90 -0.08
C ASP A 141 -24.30 -8.06 1.21
N HIS A 142 -25.02 -8.08 2.33
CA HIS A 142 -24.41 -8.26 3.65
C HIS A 142 -24.14 -9.72 4.00
N ARG A 143 -24.49 -10.64 3.09
CA ARG A 143 -24.13 -12.05 3.19
C ARG A 143 -22.75 -12.23 2.59
N ASP A 144 -22.56 -11.67 1.39
CA ASP A 144 -21.33 -11.66 0.61
C ASP A 144 -20.13 -11.25 1.49
N HIS A 145 -19.08 -12.08 1.49
CA HIS A 145 -17.74 -11.77 2.03
C HIS A 145 -17.63 -11.38 3.52
N ILE A 146 -18.65 -11.68 4.34
CA ILE A 146 -18.67 -11.53 5.81
C ILE A 146 -17.96 -10.24 6.25
N ALA A 147 -18.32 -9.14 5.59
CA ALA A 147 -17.62 -7.86 5.74
C ALA A 147 -17.98 -7.13 7.03
N ASP A 148 -19.01 -7.58 7.74
CA ASP A 148 -19.32 -7.12 9.09
C ASP A 148 -18.22 -7.61 10.06
N ILE A 149 -17.12 -6.85 10.13
CA ILE A 149 -15.90 -7.21 10.85
C ILE A 149 -16.23 -7.67 12.27
N GLY A 150 -17.10 -6.95 12.99
CA GLY A 150 -17.50 -7.23 14.38
C GLY A 150 -18.02 -8.65 14.66
N LEU A 151 -18.31 -9.47 13.64
CA LEU A 151 -18.58 -10.89 13.84
C LEU A 151 -17.43 -11.69 14.43
N TYR A 152 -16.18 -11.25 14.27
CA TYR A 152 -15.00 -11.91 14.84
C TYR A 152 -15.05 -12.01 16.37
N GLU A 153 -15.78 -11.11 17.04
CA GLU A 153 -15.89 -11.05 18.51
C GLU A 153 -16.80 -12.13 19.10
N ARG A 154 -17.66 -12.75 18.27
CA ARG A 154 -18.65 -13.73 18.74
C ARG A 154 -17.96 -14.91 19.43
N GLU A 155 -18.41 -15.27 20.63
CA GLU A 155 -17.86 -16.43 21.36
C GLU A 155 -17.83 -17.69 20.50
N ASP A 156 -18.83 -17.90 19.63
CA ASP A 156 -19.00 -19.02 18.70
C ASP A 156 -18.48 -18.76 17.28
N ALA A 157 -17.65 -17.73 17.05
CA ALA A 157 -17.10 -17.42 15.73
C ALA A 157 -16.41 -18.66 15.11
N PRO A 158 -16.75 -19.04 13.86
CA PRO A 158 -16.22 -20.24 13.19
C PRO A 158 -14.79 -20.05 12.67
N ILE A 159 -14.35 -18.81 12.50
CA ILE A 159 -12.98 -18.45 12.13
C ILE A 159 -12.46 -17.53 13.23
N VAL A 160 -11.25 -17.79 13.70
CA VAL A 160 -10.59 -17.00 14.75
C VAL A 160 -9.13 -16.81 14.37
N ILE A 161 -8.63 -15.59 14.56
CA ILE A 161 -7.21 -15.29 14.60
C ILE A 161 -6.91 -14.76 16.00
N LEU A 162 -5.96 -15.39 16.70
CA LEU A 162 -5.56 -15.00 18.04
C LEU A 162 -4.14 -14.47 18.04
N ASN A 163 -3.90 -13.35 18.71
CA ASN A 163 -2.56 -13.00 19.15
C ASN A 163 -2.12 -14.07 20.16
N ALA A 164 -1.03 -14.78 19.86
CA ALA A 164 -0.59 -15.93 20.65
C ALA A 164 -0.03 -15.55 22.02
N GLU A 165 0.33 -14.27 22.23
CA GLU A 165 0.88 -13.75 23.47
C GLU A 165 -0.21 -13.23 24.40
N THR A 166 -1.17 -12.47 23.86
CA THR A 166 -2.22 -11.82 24.64
C THR A 166 -3.49 -12.66 24.76
N GLY A 167 -3.71 -13.59 23.83
CA GLY A 167 -4.97 -14.34 23.70
C GLY A 167 -6.12 -13.52 23.12
N GLU A 168 -5.87 -12.27 22.72
CA GLU A 168 -6.87 -11.40 22.11
C GLU A 168 -7.16 -11.81 20.66
N ARG A 169 -8.40 -11.61 20.23
CA ARG A 169 -8.80 -11.88 18.85
C ARG A 169 -8.39 -10.72 17.95
N HIS A 170 -7.87 -11.03 16.78
CA HIS A 170 -7.53 -10.03 15.77
C HIS A 170 -8.72 -9.79 14.83
N PRO A 171 -9.08 -8.54 14.51
CA PRO A 171 -10.21 -8.23 13.64
C PRO A 171 -9.90 -8.55 12.17
N PHE A 172 -10.87 -9.12 11.47
CA PHE A 172 -10.74 -9.53 10.06
C PHE A 172 -12.11 -9.54 9.36
N TRP A 173 -12.09 -9.65 8.04
CA TRP A 173 -13.24 -10.15 7.26
C TRP A 173 -12.85 -11.39 6.46
N SER A 174 -13.81 -12.24 6.12
CA SER A 174 -13.56 -13.52 5.46
C SER A 174 -14.35 -13.67 4.17
N GLU A 175 -13.67 -14.08 3.10
CA GLU A 175 -14.25 -14.25 1.79
C GLU A 175 -13.84 -15.54 1.07
N LEU A 176 -14.64 -15.91 0.08
CA LEU A 176 -14.22 -16.88 -0.94
C LEU A 176 -13.73 -16.12 -2.18
N ASP A 177 -12.72 -16.68 -2.86
CA ASP A 177 -12.29 -16.15 -4.16
C ASP A 177 -13.45 -16.22 -5.17
N THR A 178 -13.99 -15.05 -5.50
CA THR A 178 -15.09 -14.85 -6.45
C THR A 178 -14.62 -14.53 -7.87
N HIS A 179 -13.31 -14.52 -8.12
CA HIS A 179 -12.78 -14.30 -9.46
C HIS A 179 -13.35 -15.35 -10.44
N PRO A 180 -13.72 -14.97 -11.69
CA PRO A 180 -14.32 -15.89 -12.65
C PRO A 180 -13.49 -17.15 -12.92
N ASN A 181 -12.16 -17.06 -12.86
CA ASN A 181 -11.28 -18.23 -13.03
C ASN A 181 -11.43 -19.23 -11.87
N ALA A 182 -11.49 -18.75 -10.63
CA ALA A 182 -11.62 -19.58 -9.43
C ALA A 182 -13.01 -20.24 -9.36
N THR A 183 -14.06 -19.44 -9.57
CA THR A 183 -15.45 -19.94 -9.57
C THR A 183 -15.71 -20.95 -10.69
N SER A 184 -15.18 -20.72 -11.89
CA SER A 184 -15.33 -21.66 -13.02
C SER A 184 -14.56 -22.97 -12.82
N ALA A 185 -13.43 -22.93 -12.11
CA ALA A 185 -12.66 -24.11 -11.74
C ALA A 185 -13.29 -24.89 -10.57
N GLY A 186 -14.09 -24.22 -9.74
CA GLY A 186 -14.58 -24.79 -8.47
C GLY A 186 -13.52 -24.84 -7.38
N GLU A 187 -12.49 -24.00 -7.49
CA GLU A 187 -11.30 -23.95 -6.64
C GLU A 187 -11.20 -22.57 -5.98
N GLN A 188 -12.18 -22.28 -5.12
CA GLN A 188 -12.25 -20.99 -4.43
C GLN A 188 -11.42 -21.05 -3.14
N VAL A 189 -10.41 -20.20 -3.03
CA VAL A 189 -9.63 -20.02 -1.79
C VAL A 189 -10.52 -19.35 -0.74
N LEU A 190 -10.46 -19.84 0.51
CA LEU A 190 -10.91 -19.07 1.67
C LEU A 190 -9.81 -18.07 2.00
N ILE A 191 -10.13 -16.79 1.84
CA ILE A 191 -9.26 -15.66 2.10
C ILE A 191 -9.78 -14.97 3.36
N VAL A 192 -8.94 -14.84 4.37
CA VAL A 192 -9.23 -14.09 5.60
C VAL A 192 -8.28 -12.91 5.65
N ARG A 193 -8.83 -11.69 5.66
CA ARG A 193 -8.07 -10.45 5.52
C ARG A 193 -8.04 -9.67 6.82
N PRO A 194 -6.86 -9.27 7.32
CA PRO A 194 -6.77 -8.42 8.51
C PRO A 194 -7.53 -7.11 8.29
N ALA A 195 -8.43 -6.76 9.20
CA ALA A 195 -9.13 -5.46 9.20
C ALA A 195 -8.25 -4.32 9.75
N VAL A 196 -7.22 -4.70 10.50
CA VAL A 196 -6.11 -3.86 10.95
C VAL A 196 -4.87 -4.69 10.68
N ASN A 197 -3.77 -4.11 10.22
CA ASN A 197 -2.54 -4.88 10.05
C ASN A 197 -2.18 -5.64 11.33
N PHE A 198 -1.63 -6.83 11.16
CA PHE A 198 -1.08 -7.58 12.27
C PHE A 198 0.10 -6.83 12.89
N ASP A 199 0.30 -7.05 14.20
CA ASP A 199 1.36 -6.43 14.96
C ASP A 199 2.72 -7.00 14.52
N GLU A 200 3.71 -6.14 14.35
CA GLU A 200 5.05 -6.52 13.94
C GLU A 200 5.72 -7.44 14.97
N GLY A 201 6.51 -8.40 14.49
CA GLY A 201 7.19 -9.39 15.33
C GLY A 201 6.26 -10.34 16.11
N THR A 202 4.95 -10.23 15.94
CA THR A 202 3.97 -10.95 16.76
C THR A 202 3.58 -12.27 16.12
N ARG A 203 3.40 -13.30 16.96
CA ARG A 203 2.89 -14.60 16.53
C ARG A 203 1.37 -14.67 16.66
N TYR A 204 0.71 -15.15 15.61
CA TYR A 204 -0.73 -15.36 15.58
C TYR A 204 -1.08 -16.84 15.37
N VAL A 205 -2.19 -17.27 15.98
CA VAL A 205 -2.79 -18.60 15.78
C VAL A 205 -4.11 -18.45 15.02
N VAL A 206 -4.22 -19.14 13.89
CA VAL A 206 -5.46 -19.23 13.11
C VAL A 206 -6.19 -20.52 13.47
N ALA A 207 -7.49 -20.42 13.71
CA ALA A 207 -8.36 -21.55 13.99
C ALA A 207 -9.66 -21.48 13.17
N LEU A 208 -9.96 -22.56 12.47
CA LEU A 208 -11.22 -22.79 11.78
C LEU A 208 -11.99 -23.88 12.53
N ARG A 209 -13.26 -23.67 12.82
CA ARG A 209 -14.14 -24.60 13.53
C ARG A 209 -15.57 -24.52 13.03
N ALA A 210 -16.32 -25.61 13.19
CA ALA A 210 -17.74 -25.69 12.86
C ALA A 210 -18.10 -25.14 11.44
N LEU A 211 -17.18 -25.26 10.48
CA LEU A 211 -17.42 -24.84 9.10
C LEU A 211 -18.57 -25.66 8.49
N LYS A 212 -19.40 -25.03 7.66
CA LYS A 212 -20.60 -25.67 7.11
C LYS A 212 -20.63 -25.64 5.60
N ARG A 213 -21.32 -26.64 5.04
CA ARG A 213 -21.72 -26.66 3.63
C ARG A 213 -23.03 -25.90 3.42
N SER A 214 -23.38 -25.71 2.16
CA SER A 214 -24.63 -25.06 1.73
C SER A 214 -25.91 -25.75 2.24
N ASP A 215 -25.84 -27.06 2.50
CA ASP A 215 -26.94 -27.84 3.10
C ASP A 215 -27.01 -27.75 4.64
N GLY A 216 -26.09 -27.00 5.27
CA GLY A 216 -25.99 -26.82 6.71
C GLY A 216 -25.25 -27.94 7.45
N SER A 217 -24.77 -28.97 6.76
CA SER A 217 -23.93 -30.01 7.37
C SER A 217 -22.55 -29.46 7.76
N VAL A 218 -22.02 -29.94 8.89
CA VAL A 218 -20.65 -29.61 9.34
C VAL A 218 -19.63 -30.27 8.40
N ILE A 219 -18.56 -29.54 8.11
CA ILE A 219 -17.41 -30.04 7.37
C ILE A 219 -16.45 -30.68 8.38
N GLU A 220 -16.30 -31.98 8.27
CA GLU A 220 -15.36 -32.74 9.11
C GLU A 220 -13.91 -32.37 8.79
N PRO A 221 -13.02 -32.34 9.81
CA PRO A 221 -11.58 -32.14 9.60
C PRO A 221 -10.99 -33.23 8.70
N ARG A 222 -9.91 -32.92 7.98
CA ARG A 222 -9.18 -33.93 7.20
C ARG A 222 -8.55 -34.99 8.12
N ALA A 223 -8.30 -36.18 7.56
CA ALA A 223 -7.76 -37.31 8.31
C ALA A 223 -6.40 -36.99 8.97
N GLU A 224 -5.54 -36.23 8.28
CA GLU A 224 -4.23 -35.83 8.80
C GLU A 224 -4.37 -34.92 10.04
N PHE A 225 -5.13 -33.83 9.94
CA PHE A 225 -5.37 -32.95 11.09
C PHE A 225 -6.09 -33.68 12.24
N THR A 226 -7.02 -34.59 11.92
CA THR A 226 -7.67 -35.46 12.90
C THR A 226 -6.66 -36.35 13.64
N ALA A 227 -5.65 -36.87 12.95
CA ALA A 227 -4.58 -37.64 13.58
C ALA A 227 -3.78 -36.79 14.56
N TYR A 228 -3.44 -35.55 14.19
CA TYR A 228 -2.79 -34.61 15.10
C TYR A 228 -3.66 -34.24 16.31
N LYS A 229 -4.96 -33.97 16.12
CA LYS A 229 -5.90 -33.74 17.22
C LYS A 229 -5.90 -34.90 18.24
N ASN A 230 -5.77 -36.13 17.75
CA ASN A 230 -5.79 -37.35 18.56
C ASN A 230 -4.42 -37.78 19.12
N GLY A 231 -3.35 -37.00 18.91
CA GLY A 231 -2.02 -37.35 19.38
C GLY A 231 -1.35 -38.49 18.58
N SER A 232 -1.83 -38.75 17.36
CA SER A 232 -1.33 -39.81 16.48
C SER A 232 -0.83 -39.25 15.14
N GLY A 233 -0.40 -37.98 15.11
CA GLY A 233 0.21 -37.36 13.93
C GLY A 233 1.47 -38.09 13.47
N ALA A 234 1.75 -38.02 12.16
CA ALA A 234 2.88 -38.73 11.57
C ALA A 234 4.25 -38.13 11.94
N ASP A 235 4.30 -36.83 12.22
CA ASP A 235 5.51 -36.10 12.65
C ASP A 235 5.42 -35.74 14.15
N ALA A 236 6.34 -36.28 14.95
CA ALA A 236 6.38 -36.04 16.39
C ALA A 236 6.71 -34.59 16.77
N ALA A 237 7.54 -33.89 15.98
CA ALA A 237 7.87 -32.49 16.23
C ALA A 237 6.68 -31.59 15.89
N ARG A 238 6.00 -31.85 14.76
CA ARG A 238 4.77 -31.12 14.40
C ARG A 238 3.64 -31.39 15.40
N GLN A 239 3.51 -32.63 15.88
CA GLN A 239 2.55 -32.98 16.94
C GLN A 239 2.81 -32.17 18.21
N GLN A 240 4.07 -32.14 18.67
CA GLN A 240 4.45 -31.36 19.85
C GLN A 240 4.13 -29.88 19.67
N HIS A 241 4.48 -29.29 18.52
CA HIS A 241 4.18 -27.88 18.22
C HIS A 241 2.69 -27.58 18.22
N LEU A 242 1.87 -28.43 17.59
CA LEU A 242 0.41 -28.28 17.60
C LEU A 242 -0.14 -28.36 19.03
N ASP A 243 0.29 -29.34 19.82
CA ASP A 243 -0.18 -29.52 21.20
C ASP A 243 0.17 -28.34 22.12
N THR A 244 1.40 -27.84 22.06
CA THR A 244 1.86 -26.80 22.99
C THR A 244 1.59 -25.40 22.50
N SER A 245 1.81 -25.14 21.21
CA SER A 245 1.91 -23.79 20.68
C SER A 245 0.63 -23.35 19.99
N ILE A 246 -0.28 -24.27 19.64
CA ILE A 246 -1.55 -23.97 18.96
C ILE A 246 -2.74 -24.37 19.83
N PHE A 247 -2.87 -25.65 20.18
CA PHE A 247 -4.01 -26.14 20.97
C PHE A 247 -4.02 -25.61 22.40
N GLY A 248 -2.84 -25.39 23.01
CA GLY A 248 -2.72 -24.73 24.32
C GLY A 248 -3.34 -23.33 24.34
N PRO A 249 -2.82 -22.37 23.55
CA PRO A 249 -3.38 -21.02 23.46
C PRO A 249 -4.85 -20.98 23.06
N LEU A 250 -5.29 -21.85 22.13
CA LEU A 250 -6.70 -21.95 21.75
C LEU A 250 -7.59 -22.37 22.93
N ALA A 251 -7.18 -23.37 23.71
CA ALA A 251 -7.93 -23.82 24.88
C ALA A 251 -8.01 -22.73 25.96
N GLU A 252 -6.92 -21.96 26.17
CA GLU A 252 -6.92 -20.82 27.09
C GLU A 252 -7.90 -19.72 26.64
N ALA A 253 -8.08 -19.55 25.33
CA ALA A 253 -9.09 -18.67 24.73
C ALA A 253 -10.50 -19.28 24.64
N GLY A 254 -10.73 -20.46 25.23
CA GLY A 254 -12.03 -21.15 25.24
C GLY A 254 -12.40 -21.83 23.91
N ILE A 255 -11.43 -22.11 23.05
CA ILE A 255 -11.61 -22.80 21.77
C ILE A 255 -11.09 -24.24 21.92
N GLU A 256 -12.03 -25.17 22.07
CA GLU A 256 -11.71 -26.57 22.30
C GLU A 256 -11.16 -27.25 21.04
N LYS A 257 -10.14 -28.08 21.24
CA LYS A 257 -9.46 -28.82 20.16
C LYS A 257 -10.44 -29.66 19.34
N ASP A 258 -11.43 -30.28 19.99
CA ASP A 258 -12.36 -31.20 19.35
C ASP A 258 -13.28 -30.49 18.33
N ASP A 259 -13.49 -29.19 18.45
CA ASP A 259 -14.32 -28.39 17.54
C ASP A 259 -13.59 -27.97 16.25
N LEU A 260 -12.25 -28.08 16.24
CA LEU A 260 -11.41 -27.55 15.16
C LEU A 260 -11.52 -28.37 13.86
N TYR A 261 -11.72 -27.68 12.75
CA TYR A 261 -11.53 -28.15 11.38
C TYR A 261 -10.05 -28.11 10.95
N LEU A 262 -9.38 -26.99 11.23
CA LEU A 262 -7.96 -26.76 10.90
C LEU A 262 -7.43 -25.66 11.83
N ALA A 263 -6.16 -25.76 12.24
CA ALA A 263 -5.47 -24.69 12.97
C ALA A 263 -3.97 -24.70 12.67
N TRP A 264 -3.37 -23.52 12.62
CA TRP A 264 -1.93 -23.31 12.40
C TRP A 264 -1.53 -21.94 12.97
N ASP A 265 -0.25 -21.61 12.90
CA ASP A 265 0.31 -20.35 13.38
C ASP A 265 1.27 -19.72 12.37
N PHE A 266 1.48 -18.42 12.51
CA PHE A 266 2.49 -17.67 11.75
C PHE A 266 3.04 -16.52 12.58
N THR A 267 4.27 -16.10 12.27
CA THR A 267 4.94 -14.95 12.88
C THR A 267 5.10 -13.80 11.89
N VAL A 268 4.66 -12.59 12.25
CA VAL A 268 4.77 -11.39 11.42
C VAL A 268 6.21 -10.86 11.44
N ALA A 269 6.66 -10.29 10.32
CA ALA A 269 7.98 -9.67 10.21
C ALA A 269 8.18 -8.54 11.24
N SER A 270 9.42 -8.32 11.64
CA SER A 270 9.78 -7.25 12.59
C SER A 270 9.83 -5.85 11.95
N GLU A 271 9.75 -4.82 12.79
CA GLU A 271 9.98 -3.41 12.41
C GLU A 271 11.28 -3.25 11.60
N GLU A 272 12.37 -3.86 12.10
CA GLU A 272 13.70 -3.78 11.47
C GLU A 272 13.68 -4.46 10.09
N ASN A 273 13.08 -5.63 9.98
CA ASN A 273 13.01 -6.36 8.72
C ASN A 273 12.24 -5.62 7.61
N LEU A 274 11.20 -4.86 8.00
CA LEU A 274 10.35 -4.10 7.09
C LEU A 274 11.00 -2.79 6.63
N SER A 275 11.64 -2.06 7.55
CA SER A 275 11.97 -0.63 7.35
C SER A 275 13.47 -0.31 7.32
N GLU A 276 14.33 -1.18 7.86
CA GLU A 276 15.70 -0.80 8.20
C GLU A 276 16.54 -0.40 6.99
N ARG A 277 16.31 -1.03 5.84
CA ARG A 277 17.04 -0.71 4.59
C ARG A 277 16.88 0.76 4.20
N ILE A 278 15.65 1.28 4.18
CA ILE A 278 15.39 2.68 3.82
C ILE A 278 15.79 3.63 4.95
N LEU A 279 15.59 3.27 6.22
CA LEU A 279 16.03 4.08 7.36
C LEU A 279 17.55 4.24 7.37
N HIS A 280 18.29 3.16 7.12
CA HIS A 280 19.74 3.17 6.97
C HIS A 280 20.16 4.11 5.85
N MET A 281 19.62 3.93 4.63
CA MET A 281 19.91 4.79 3.47
C MET A 281 19.64 6.26 3.77
N ARG A 282 18.53 6.57 4.43
CA ARG A 282 18.15 7.93 4.85
C ARG A 282 19.16 8.49 5.83
N ASP A 283 19.40 7.80 6.94
CA ASP A 283 20.19 8.31 8.05
C ASP A 283 21.65 8.56 7.64
N ILE A 284 22.26 7.68 6.83
CA ILE A 284 23.61 7.93 6.32
C ILE A 284 23.63 9.06 5.29
N SER A 285 22.59 9.19 4.46
CA SER A 285 22.51 10.24 3.45
C SER A 285 22.29 11.62 4.06
N PHE A 286 21.42 11.74 5.05
CA PHE A 286 21.20 13.02 5.72
C PHE A 286 22.33 13.33 6.71
N GLY A 287 22.77 12.37 7.51
CA GLY A 287 23.83 12.54 8.49
C GLY A 287 25.19 12.75 7.86
N ASN A 288 25.70 11.75 7.14
CA ASN A 288 27.09 11.78 6.64
C ASN A 288 27.24 12.65 5.40
N ILE A 289 26.21 12.72 4.55
CA ILE A 289 26.29 13.46 3.29
C ILE A 289 25.70 14.86 3.44
N LEU A 290 24.54 15.08 4.06
CA LEU A 290 24.00 16.44 4.22
C LEU A 290 24.44 17.12 5.52
N GLY A 291 24.93 16.39 6.52
CA GLY A 291 25.35 16.96 7.81
C GLY A 291 24.20 17.27 8.76
N ASP A 292 23.04 16.61 8.59
CA ASP A 292 21.90 16.69 9.49
C ASP A 292 21.77 15.39 10.29
N HIS A 293 22.06 15.46 11.59
CA HIS A 293 22.21 14.30 12.47
C HIS A 293 21.03 14.11 13.45
N ASP A 294 20.05 15.00 13.45
CA ASP A 294 18.85 14.92 14.30
C ASP A 294 17.62 15.19 13.45
N LEU A 295 17.14 14.14 12.78
CA LEU A 295 16.03 14.23 11.83
C LEU A 295 14.66 14.25 12.54
N ALA A 296 14.60 13.74 13.77
CA ALA A 296 13.38 13.70 14.57
C ALA A 296 12.91 15.11 15.00
N ASP A 297 13.80 16.11 15.05
CA ASP A 297 13.46 17.47 15.46
C ASP A 297 12.72 18.28 14.38
N ARG A 298 12.63 17.74 13.16
CA ARG A 298 12.03 18.35 11.96
C ARG A 298 12.60 19.74 11.64
N LYS A 299 13.87 19.97 11.99
CA LYS A 299 14.60 21.18 11.63
C LYS A 299 15.51 20.89 10.46
N VAL A 300 15.49 21.79 9.49
CA VAL A 300 16.34 21.71 8.32
C VAL A 300 17.74 22.16 8.72
N GLN A 301 18.67 21.22 8.81
CA GLN A 301 20.07 21.47 9.13
C GLN A 301 20.99 20.97 8.00
N GLY A 302 22.29 21.14 8.19
CA GLY A 302 23.30 20.68 7.25
C GLY A 302 23.42 21.56 6.00
N ARG A 303 23.63 20.92 4.84
CA ARG A 303 23.73 21.56 3.52
C ARG A 303 22.57 21.15 2.63
N SER A 304 22.18 22.05 1.73
CA SER A 304 21.28 21.68 0.62
C SER A 304 21.96 20.64 -0.28
N PRO A 305 21.20 19.67 -0.81
CA PRO A 305 21.66 18.85 -1.94
C PRO A 305 22.10 19.70 -3.13
N THR A 306 23.03 19.15 -3.92
CA THR A 306 23.48 19.75 -5.19
C THR A 306 22.43 19.52 -6.27
N PHE A 307 22.17 20.54 -7.08
CA PHE A 307 21.24 20.44 -8.20
C PHE A 307 21.67 21.33 -9.37
N VAL A 308 21.10 21.07 -10.54
CA VAL A 308 21.21 21.90 -11.74
C VAL A 308 19.82 22.14 -12.31
N ILE A 309 19.57 23.35 -12.82
CA ILE A 309 18.37 23.67 -13.58
C ILE A 309 18.67 23.48 -15.05
N ASP A 310 17.94 22.57 -15.69
CA ASP A 310 18.10 22.25 -17.11
C ASP A 310 17.24 23.18 -17.98
N GLY A 311 16.08 23.64 -17.48
CA GLY A 311 15.23 24.57 -18.22
C GLY A 311 14.03 25.11 -17.44
N THR A 312 13.41 26.15 -17.99
CA THR A 312 12.15 26.70 -17.48
C THR A 312 11.20 27.03 -18.61
N SER A 313 9.91 26.79 -18.42
CA SER A 313 8.84 27.23 -19.32
C SER A 313 7.70 27.86 -18.52
N GLU A 314 6.97 28.81 -19.11
CA GLU A 314 5.84 29.48 -18.44
C GLU A 314 4.53 29.16 -19.14
N ARG A 315 3.47 28.96 -18.37
CA ARG A 315 2.11 28.74 -18.86
C ARG A 315 1.08 29.47 -18.00
N THR A 316 -0.14 29.60 -18.51
CA THR A 316 -1.28 30.12 -17.74
C THR A 316 -2.28 29.01 -17.50
N ASP A 317 -2.39 28.62 -16.24
CA ASP A 317 -3.39 27.67 -15.77
C ASP A 317 -4.72 28.39 -15.55
N ARG A 318 -5.83 27.75 -15.92
CA ARG A 318 -7.20 28.30 -15.83
C ARG A 318 -8.15 27.25 -15.25
N TRP A 319 -9.07 27.68 -14.39
CA TRP A 319 -10.07 26.81 -13.75
C TRP A 319 -11.32 27.62 -13.33
N SER A 320 -12.34 26.93 -12.82
CA SER A 320 -13.52 27.52 -12.19
C SER A 320 -13.53 27.17 -10.70
N ASP A 321 -13.82 28.14 -9.81
CA ASP A 321 -14.05 27.85 -8.39
C ASP A 321 -15.45 27.24 -8.14
N SER A 322 -15.75 26.80 -6.90
CA SER A 322 -17.04 26.17 -6.57
C SER A 322 -18.26 27.06 -6.83
N SER A 323 -18.05 28.37 -6.91
CA SER A 323 -19.09 29.35 -7.26
C SER A 323 -19.19 29.61 -8.77
N GLY A 324 -18.42 28.88 -9.59
CA GLY A 324 -18.40 28.98 -11.05
C GLY A 324 -17.61 30.18 -11.59
N ASN A 325 -16.83 30.89 -10.77
CA ASN A 325 -16.05 32.02 -11.25
C ASN A 325 -14.77 31.54 -11.93
N ALA A 326 -14.48 32.10 -13.12
CA ALA A 326 -13.25 31.81 -13.84
C ALA A 326 -12.04 32.42 -13.12
N ARG A 327 -11.00 31.61 -12.96
CA ARG A 327 -9.73 31.97 -12.34
C ARG A 327 -8.56 31.62 -13.25
N SER A 328 -7.41 32.26 -13.02
CA SER A 328 -6.18 31.96 -13.76
C SER A 328 -4.93 32.30 -12.95
N GLN A 329 -3.88 31.49 -13.13
CA GLN A 329 -2.59 31.65 -12.47
C GLN A 329 -1.47 31.46 -13.50
N GLN A 330 -0.47 32.34 -13.49
CA GLN A 330 0.77 32.09 -14.22
C GLN A 330 1.65 31.14 -13.43
N VAL A 331 2.17 30.13 -14.09
CA VAL A 331 3.01 29.08 -13.51
C VAL A 331 4.27 28.95 -14.35
N ARG A 332 5.42 28.92 -13.67
CA ARG A 332 6.70 28.54 -14.26
C ARG A 332 6.99 27.08 -13.95
N ARG A 333 7.05 26.26 -14.98
CA ARG A 333 7.58 24.91 -14.93
C ARG A 333 9.11 24.98 -14.92
N VAL A 334 9.72 24.39 -13.90
CA VAL A 334 11.17 24.27 -13.73
C VAL A 334 11.55 22.80 -13.86
N GLU A 335 12.46 22.50 -14.79
CA GLU A 335 13.01 21.17 -15.01
C GLU A 335 14.48 21.20 -14.61
N GLY A 336 14.91 20.18 -13.87
CA GLY A 336 16.29 20.09 -13.42
C GLY A 336 16.66 18.70 -12.94
N ARG A 337 17.88 18.57 -12.43
CA ARG A 337 18.40 17.32 -11.85
C ARG A 337 19.01 17.59 -10.49
N ILE A 338 18.73 16.70 -9.54
CA ILE A 338 19.29 16.73 -8.19
C ILE A 338 20.24 15.55 -8.00
N THR A 339 21.39 15.78 -7.38
CA THR A 339 22.37 14.73 -7.11
C THR A 339 22.02 14.02 -5.80
N VAL A 340 21.75 12.72 -5.89
CA VAL A 340 21.33 11.85 -4.78
C VAL A 340 22.36 10.72 -4.60
N PRO A 341 22.65 10.28 -3.36
CA PRO A 341 23.43 9.07 -3.13
C PRO A 341 22.79 7.86 -3.82
N ASN A 342 23.62 7.05 -4.45
CA ASN A 342 23.16 5.90 -5.22
C ASN A 342 23.43 4.60 -4.45
N PHE A 343 22.38 3.87 -4.12
CA PHE A 343 22.42 2.56 -3.45
C PHE A 343 22.10 1.40 -4.40
N MET A 344 21.95 1.68 -5.70
CA MET A 344 21.58 0.67 -6.69
C MET A 344 22.82 -0.02 -7.27
N ASP A 345 22.72 -1.33 -7.50
CA ASP A 345 23.78 -2.19 -8.05
C ASP A 345 24.20 -1.81 -9.48
N ARG A 346 23.26 -1.26 -10.27
CA ARG A 346 23.43 -1.00 -11.70
C ARG A 346 22.84 0.36 -12.09
N VAL A 347 23.68 1.25 -12.61
CA VAL A 347 23.23 2.47 -13.27
C VAL A 347 23.03 2.24 -14.78
N GLN A 348 21.95 2.75 -15.36
CA GLN A 348 21.72 2.74 -16.80
C GLN A 348 22.71 3.72 -17.44
N GLN A 349 23.89 3.21 -17.80
CA GLN A 349 24.78 3.95 -18.69
C GLN A 349 24.17 3.91 -20.10
N THR A 350 23.42 4.94 -20.48
CA THR A 350 23.05 5.14 -21.89
C THR A 350 24.26 5.68 -22.64
N GLU A 351 25.04 4.79 -23.25
CA GLU A 351 26.07 5.18 -24.22
C GLU A 351 25.43 5.91 -25.42
N GLY A 352 25.44 7.24 -25.40
CA GLY A 352 25.80 8.06 -26.56
C GLY A 352 24.86 8.17 -27.77
N HIS A 353 23.59 7.75 -27.72
CA HIS A 353 22.69 7.88 -28.88
C HIS A 353 21.26 8.34 -28.55
N PHE A 354 21.07 9.65 -28.34
CA PHE A 354 19.79 10.32 -28.59
C PHE A 354 19.98 11.56 -29.47
N LYS A 355 18.99 11.83 -30.31
CA LYS A 355 18.86 13.08 -31.07
C LYS A 355 18.62 14.24 -30.09
N GLU A 356 19.00 15.45 -30.47
CA GLU A 356 19.10 16.71 -29.70
C GLU A 356 17.90 17.16 -28.80
N GLN A 357 16.88 16.34 -28.51
CA GLN A 357 15.67 16.73 -27.78
C GLN A 357 15.17 15.75 -26.71
N GLU A 358 15.89 14.67 -26.38
CA GLU A 358 15.57 13.80 -25.23
C GLU A 358 16.72 13.90 -24.22
N LEU A 359 16.43 14.41 -23.01
CA LEU A 359 17.40 14.49 -21.91
C LEU A 359 17.87 13.07 -21.54
N PRO A 360 19.19 12.84 -21.34
CA PRO A 360 19.68 11.55 -20.89
C PRO A 360 19.11 11.24 -19.50
N VAL A 361 18.48 10.08 -19.37
CA VAL A 361 18.03 9.59 -18.06
C VAL A 361 19.23 8.90 -17.41
N ASP A 362 19.98 9.63 -16.60
CA ASP A 362 20.93 9.05 -15.65
C ASP A 362 20.09 8.36 -14.55
N GLY A 363 19.65 7.13 -14.78
CA GLY A 363 18.83 6.36 -13.82
C GLY A 363 19.32 4.92 -13.71
N PRO A 364 19.03 4.17 -12.63
CA PRO A 364 19.41 2.76 -12.52
C PRO A 364 18.78 1.89 -13.59
N ALA A 365 19.54 0.91 -14.08
CA ALA A 365 19.08 0.01 -15.14
C ALA A 365 17.77 -0.69 -14.71
N PRO A 366 16.82 -0.92 -15.64
CA PRO A 366 15.64 -1.73 -15.36
C PRO A 366 16.02 -3.04 -14.66
N GLY A 367 15.31 -3.38 -13.57
CA GLY A 367 15.60 -4.55 -12.75
C GLY A 367 16.83 -4.46 -11.83
N SER A 368 17.42 -3.26 -11.65
CA SER A 368 18.46 -3.00 -10.64
C SER A 368 17.97 -3.33 -9.22
N ARG A 369 18.90 -3.73 -8.35
CA ARG A 369 18.67 -4.09 -6.95
C ARG A 369 19.44 -3.15 -6.01
N LEU A 370 19.04 -3.09 -4.75
CA LEU A 370 19.89 -2.47 -3.72
C LEU A 370 21.19 -3.27 -3.60
N LEU A 371 22.30 -2.56 -3.44
CA LEU A 371 23.61 -3.16 -3.28
C LEU A 371 23.82 -3.56 -1.81
N ASP A 372 24.32 -4.77 -1.57
CA ASP A 372 24.60 -5.33 -0.23
C ASP A 372 25.92 -6.11 -0.36
N LEU A 373 27.05 -5.41 -0.26
CA LEU A 373 28.40 -5.93 -0.47
C LEU A 373 28.90 -6.71 0.74
N ASP A 374 28.54 -6.24 1.93
CA ASP A 374 29.00 -6.78 3.20
C ASP A 374 28.13 -7.96 3.68
N LEU A 375 27.01 -8.24 2.99
CA LEU A 375 26.06 -9.32 3.26
C LEU A 375 25.44 -9.23 4.66
N ASP A 376 25.31 -8.01 5.19
CA ASP A 376 24.65 -7.72 6.46
C ASP A 376 23.16 -7.40 6.27
N GLY A 377 22.68 -7.33 5.01
CA GLY A 377 21.29 -7.06 4.67
C GLY A 377 20.93 -5.58 4.61
N LEU A 378 21.90 -4.68 4.85
CA LEU A 378 21.75 -3.23 4.74
C LEU A 378 22.29 -2.72 3.40
N PRO A 379 21.68 -1.69 2.80
CA PRO A 379 22.13 -1.19 1.51
C PRO A 379 23.44 -0.40 1.59
N ASP A 380 24.42 -0.79 0.79
CA ASP A 380 25.67 -0.07 0.60
C ASP A 380 25.56 1.01 -0.48
N GLN A 381 26.19 2.16 -0.23
CA GLN A 381 26.37 3.16 -1.27
C GLN A 381 27.27 2.59 -2.37
N ASN A 382 26.84 2.69 -3.62
CA ASN A 382 27.57 2.17 -4.77
C ASN A 382 29.00 2.76 -4.83
N PRO A 383 30.06 1.92 -4.76
CA PRO A 383 31.43 2.42 -4.64
C PRO A 383 32.01 2.95 -5.96
N VAL A 384 31.37 2.64 -7.10
CA VAL A 384 31.81 3.04 -8.44
C VAL A 384 31.07 4.30 -8.89
N GLU A 385 29.74 4.27 -8.81
CA GLU A 385 28.87 5.42 -9.10
C GLU A 385 28.17 5.86 -7.82
N THR A 386 28.90 6.59 -6.97
CA THR A 386 28.45 6.98 -5.62
C THR A 386 27.20 7.85 -5.60
N THR A 387 26.87 8.49 -6.71
CA THR A 387 25.72 9.39 -6.84
C THR A 387 25.02 9.21 -8.17
N VAL A 388 23.73 9.50 -8.20
CA VAL A 388 22.89 9.52 -9.40
C VAL A 388 22.21 10.89 -9.54
N ASN A 389 21.99 11.34 -10.78
CA ASN A 389 21.31 12.60 -11.07
C ASN A 389 19.83 12.34 -11.33
N VAL A 390 18.99 12.60 -10.34
CA VAL A 390 17.56 12.35 -10.43
C VAL A 390 16.87 13.56 -11.08
N PRO A 391 16.14 13.39 -12.19
CA PRO A 391 15.39 14.49 -12.77
C PRO A 391 14.16 14.82 -11.93
N PHE A 392 13.94 16.10 -11.69
CA PHE A 392 12.77 16.64 -11.00
C PHE A 392 12.03 17.64 -11.90
N LEU A 393 10.75 17.84 -11.57
CA LEU A 393 9.93 18.88 -12.20
C LEU A 393 9.17 19.62 -11.10
N CYS A 394 9.19 20.96 -11.15
CA CYS A 394 8.45 21.82 -10.24
C CYS A 394 7.52 22.77 -11.00
N ASP A 395 6.31 22.99 -10.51
CA ASP A 395 5.39 24.01 -11.01
C ASP A 395 5.29 25.17 -10.01
N VAL A 396 5.95 26.28 -10.35
CA VAL A 396 6.18 27.47 -9.52
C VAL A 396 5.14 28.56 -9.81
N PRO A 397 4.21 28.89 -8.88
CA PRO A 397 3.28 30.00 -9.09
C PRO A 397 4.01 31.35 -9.14
N LEU A 398 3.72 32.15 -10.18
CA LEU A 398 4.25 33.51 -10.37
C LEU A 398 3.30 34.56 -9.80
N ASN A 399 2.91 34.41 -8.54
CA ASN A 399 1.93 35.24 -7.83
C ASN A 399 2.57 36.36 -6.97
N GLY A 400 3.89 36.46 -6.94
CA GLY A 400 4.61 37.43 -6.11
C GLY A 400 4.67 37.08 -4.62
N GLU A 401 4.21 35.89 -4.23
CA GLU A 401 4.18 35.41 -2.85
C GLU A 401 5.11 34.21 -2.65
N ARG A 402 5.44 33.93 -1.38
CA ARG A 402 6.14 32.70 -1.01
C ARG A 402 5.12 31.60 -0.81
N ASN A 403 5.28 30.50 -1.52
CA ASN A 403 4.41 29.34 -1.49
C ASN A 403 5.04 28.23 -0.64
N PHE A 404 4.23 27.49 0.11
CA PHE A 404 4.64 26.28 0.80
C PHE A 404 5.09 25.22 -0.21
N PRO A 405 6.29 24.65 -0.08
CA PRO A 405 6.74 23.58 -0.95
C PRO A 405 5.95 22.29 -0.66
N MET A 406 5.59 21.58 -1.72
CA MET A 406 4.86 20.33 -1.66
C MET A 406 5.52 19.31 -2.60
N LEU A 407 5.80 18.12 -2.08
CA LEU A 407 6.16 16.98 -2.92
C LEU A 407 4.90 16.34 -3.48
N GLU A 408 4.90 16.03 -4.77
CA GLU A 408 3.77 15.40 -5.47
C GLU A 408 4.12 13.99 -5.96
N GLY A 409 3.35 12.99 -5.50
CA GLY A 409 3.44 11.61 -5.93
C GLY A 409 2.56 11.31 -7.15
N HIS A 410 3.13 10.76 -8.22
CA HIS A 410 2.38 10.44 -9.44
C HIS A 410 1.58 9.13 -9.32
N GLY A 411 0.59 8.95 -10.20
CA GLY A 411 -0.26 7.75 -10.28
C GLY A 411 0.45 6.51 -10.87
N LEU A 412 -0.26 5.39 -10.93
CA LEU A 412 0.27 4.07 -11.30
C LEU A 412 1.06 4.13 -12.62
N LEU A 413 2.34 3.74 -12.57
CA LEU A 413 3.26 3.70 -13.73
C LEU A 413 3.33 5.01 -14.52
N GLY A 414 3.07 6.12 -13.83
CA GLY A 414 3.15 7.48 -14.33
C GLY A 414 4.58 8.04 -14.35
N SER A 415 4.67 9.36 -14.33
CA SER A 415 5.96 10.07 -14.20
C SER A 415 5.76 11.41 -13.51
N ARG A 416 6.86 12.04 -13.10
CA ARG A 416 6.95 13.41 -12.55
C ARG A 416 6.24 14.46 -13.38
N THR A 417 5.97 14.20 -14.67
CA THR A 417 5.24 15.12 -15.55
C THR A 417 3.78 15.30 -15.16
N GLN A 418 3.24 14.39 -14.33
CA GLN A 418 1.93 14.49 -13.72
C GLN A 418 1.86 15.53 -12.59
N VAL A 419 2.98 16.13 -12.18
CA VAL A 419 2.93 17.29 -11.27
C VAL A 419 2.04 18.38 -11.86
N GLY A 420 1.10 18.85 -11.04
CA GLY A 420 0.05 19.77 -11.47
C GLY A 420 -1.18 19.11 -12.13
N ALA A 421 -1.31 17.77 -12.09
CA ALA A 421 -2.57 17.07 -12.37
C ALA A 421 -3.59 17.18 -11.21
N LEU A 422 -3.18 17.73 -10.07
CA LEU A 422 -4.07 18.12 -8.98
C LEU A 422 -4.93 19.33 -9.38
N SER A 423 -6.19 19.32 -8.97
CA SER A 423 -7.17 20.37 -9.28
C SER A 423 -7.03 21.58 -8.36
N SER A 424 -7.76 22.65 -8.67
CA SER A 424 -7.90 23.80 -7.78
C SER A 424 -8.76 23.44 -6.55
N PRO A 425 -8.53 24.01 -5.35
CA PRO A 425 -7.53 25.04 -5.01
C PRO A 425 -6.13 24.54 -4.67
N ARG A 426 -5.80 23.24 -4.73
CA ARG A 426 -4.42 22.77 -4.47
C ARG A 426 -3.40 23.32 -5.45
N ARG A 427 -3.75 23.36 -6.73
CA ARG A 427 -2.92 23.94 -7.80
C ARG A 427 -2.75 25.46 -7.74
N ASN A 428 -3.64 26.16 -7.03
CA ASN A 428 -3.73 27.63 -7.07
C ASN A 428 -3.84 28.29 -5.68
N GLY A 429 -3.63 27.50 -4.63
CA GLY A 429 -3.55 27.92 -3.24
C GLY A 429 -2.13 28.34 -2.88
N PRO A 430 -1.77 28.38 -1.59
CA PRO A 430 -0.47 28.85 -1.15
C PRO A 430 0.65 27.80 -1.34
N PHE A 431 0.54 26.86 -2.28
CA PHE A 431 1.43 25.71 -2.45
C PHE A 431 2.19 25.75 -3.78
N MET A 432 3.32 25.05 -3.84
CA MET A 432 4.14 24.85 -5.02
C MET A 432 4.56 23.37 -5.10
N GLY A 433 4.10 22.67 -6.12
CA GLY A 433 4.34 21.25 -6.33
C GLY A 433 5.67 20.95 -7.02
N CYS A 434 6.36 19.91 -6.55
CA CYS A 434 7.52 19.32 -7.18
C CYS A 434 7.45 17.79 -7.15
N ALA A 435 7.85 17.13 -8.22
CA ALA A 435 7.82 15.68 -8.33
C ALA A 435 9.12 15.10 -8.89
N VAL A 436 9.38 13.85 -8.51
CA VAL A 436 10.30 12.92 -9.18
C VAL A 436 9.52 11.66 -9.57
N ASP A 437 10.16 10.74 -10.30
CA ASP A 437 9.52 9.46 -10.63
C ASP A 437 9.59 8.50 -9.43
N TRP A 438 8.51 7.75 -9.19
CA TRP A 438 8.53 6.57 -8.34
C TRP A 438 9.37 5.48 -9.00
N TRP A 439 10.64 5.39 -8.63
CA TRP A 439 11.48 4.31 -9.14
C TRP A 439 10.89 2.95 -8.75
N GLY A 440 10.80 2.04 -9.72
CA GLY A 440 10.10 0.76 -9.56
C GLY A 440 8.64 0.79 -10.00
N MET A 441 8.00 1.96 -9.99
CA MET A 441 6.57 2.15 -10.30
C MET A 441 6.33 3.35 -11.24
N SER A 442 7.27 3.64 -12.14
CA SER A 442 7.16 4.71 -13.14
C SER A 442 7.03 4.16 -14.57
N THR A 443 6.74 5.04 -15.54
CA THR A 443 6.68 4.67 -16.97
C THR A 443 7.98 4.02 -17.44
N SER A 444 9.13 4.42 -16.90
CA SER A 444 10.43 3.83 -17.22
C SER A 444 10.62 2.41 -16.68
N ASP A 445 9.77 1.97 -15.74
CA ASP A 445 9.80 0.64 -15.13
C ASP A 445 8.90 -0.38 -15.84
N LEU A 446 8.11 0.03 -16.83
CA LEU A 446 7.22 -0.87 -17.59
C LEU A 446 7.91 -2.16 -18.10
N PRO A 447 9.16 -2.12 -18.64
CA PRO A 447 9.87 -3.35 -19.00
C PRO A 447 10.18 -4.27 -17.81
N THR A 448 10.52 -3.69 -16.65
CA THR A 448 10.77 -4.45 -15.41
C THR A 448 9.47 -5.10 -14.93
N VAL A 449 8.36 -4.36 -14.92
CA VAL A 449 7.05 -4.88 -14.53
C VAL A 449 6.62 -6.04 -15.44
N ALA A 450 6.82 -5.92 -16.74
CA ALA A 450 6.57 -7.03 -17.67
C ALA A 450 7.44 -8.26 -17.38
N ALA A 451 8.71 -8.07 -17.00
CA ALA A 451 9.60 -9.17 -16.60
C ALA A 451 9.19 -9.81 -15.26
N ILE A 452 8.65 -9.01 -14.33
CA ILE A 452 8.09 -9.50 -13.06
C ILE A 452 6.85 -10.35 -13.29
N ILE A 453 5.91 -9.88 -14.13
CA ILE A 453 4.71 -10.66 -14.49
C ILE A 453 5.11 -11.97 -15.18
N ALA A 454 6.17 -11.95 -15.99
CA ALA A 454 6.70 -13.15 -16.64
C ALA A 454 7.33 -14.14 -15.64
N ASP A 455 8.02 -13.64 -14.63
CA ASP A 455 8.70 -14.43 -13.59
C ASP A 455 8.81 -13.61 -12.30
N LEU A 456 8.02 -14.00 -11.29
CA LEU A 456 7.99 -13.33 -9.99
C LEU A 456 9.33 -13.38 -9.24
N SER A 457 10.30 -14.20 -9.66
CA SER A 457 11.67 -14.15 -9.14
C SER A 457 12.31 -12.76 -9.31
N ASN A 458 11.83 -11.97 -10.28
CA ASN A 458 12.29 -10.60 -10.52
C ASN A 458 11.62 -9.57 -9.61
N PHE A 459 10.56 -9.95 -8.88
CA PHE A 459 9.73 -9.05 -8.10
C PHE A 459 10.52 -8.13 -7.16
N PRO A 460 11.54 -8.60 -6.42
CA PRO A 460 12.15 -7.74 -5.42
C PRO A 460 13.00 -6.59 -6.00
N SER A 461 13.16 -6.52 -7.32
CA SER A 461 13.70 -5.32 -7.98
C SER A 461 12.79 -4.09 -7.87
N LEU A 462 11.48 -4.29 -7.73
CA LEU A 462 10.51 -3.21 -7.57
C LEU A 462 10.63 -2.51 -6.20
N PRO A 463 10.49 -3.19 -5.05
CA PRO A 463 10.60 -2.53 -3.74
C PRO A 463 12.01 -1.98 -3.46
N ASP A 464 13.07 -2.59 -3.99
CA ASP A 464 14.43 -2.05 -3.88
C ASP A 464 14.55 -0.69 -4.60
N ARG A 465 14.00 -0.59 -5.81
CA ARG A 465 13.95 0.67 -6.56
C ARG A 465 13.05 1.70 -5.88
N ALA A 466 11.93 1.27 -5.29
CA ALA A 466 11.01 2.13 -4.57
C ALA A 466 11.70 2.85 -3.40
N GLN A 467 12.51 2.12 -2.61
CA GLN A 467 13.26 2.69 -1.49
C GLN A 467 14.26 3.75 -1.93
N GLN A 468 15.04 3.51 -2.99
CA GLN A 468 15.86 4.56 -3.58
C GLN A 468 15.02 5.74 -4.10
N GLY A 469 13.83 5.46 -4.64
CA GLY A 469 12.83 6.46 -4.99
C GLY A 469 12.43 7.36 -3.81
N TYR A 470 12.21 6.80 -2.63
CA TYR A 470 11.92 7.59 -1.42
C TYR A 470 13.05 8.54 -1.06
N LEU A 471 14.31 8.07 -1.13
CA LEU A 471 15.47 8.92 -0.93
C LEU A 471 15.54 10.06 -1.94
N ASN A 472 15.19 9.78 -3.20
CA ASN A 472 15.13 10.79 -4.25
C ASN A 472 14.11 11.90 -3.92
N PHE A 473 12.91 11.53 -3.47
CA PHE A 473 11.89 12.47 -3.01
C PHE A 473 12.38 13.30 -1.82
N MET A 474 12.97 12.65 -0.81
CA MET A 474 13.49 13.33 0.38
C MET A 474 14.58 14.35 0.04
N PHE A 475 15.44 14.07 -0.93
CA PHE A 475 16.47 15.02 -1.38
C PHE A 475 15.86 16.25 -2.09
N VAL A 476 14.85 16.06 -2.95
CA VAL A 476 14.11 17.20 -3.53
C VAL A 476 13.40 18.00 -2.45
N GLY A 477 12.76 17.32 -1.49
CA GLY A 477 12.14 17.92 -0.32
C GLY A 477 13.11 18.81 0.45
N ARG A 478 14.30 18.27 0.78
CA ARG A 478 15.35 19.01 1.48
C ARG A 478 15.81 20.23 0.70
N ALA A 479 16.02 20.12 -0.62
CA ALA A 479 16.41 21.25 -1.46
C ALA A 479 15.33 22.36 -1.55
N LEU A 480 14.05 22.00 -1.45
CA LEU A 480 12.94 22.95 -1.40
C LEU A 480 12.91 23.77 -0.12
N VAL A 481 13.12 23.12 1.04
CA VAL A 481 13.02 23.79 2.34
C VAL A 481 14.34 24.40 2.83
N HIS A 482 15.49 24.02 2.28
CA HIS A 482 16.77 24.55 2.72
C HIS A 482 16.96 26.03 2.29
N PRO A 483 17.38 26.94 3.19
CA PRO A 483 17.60 28.37 2.87
C PRO A 483 18.63 28.63 1.76
N ASP A 484 19.57 27.70 1.57
CA ASP A 484 20.57 27.71 0.49
C ASP A 484 20.25 26.77 -0.69
N GLY A 485 19.03 26.21 -0.73
CA GLY A 485 18.57 25.30 -1.79
C GLY A 485 17.93 26.03 -2.96
N PHE A 486 16.83 25.49 -3.48
CA PHE A 486 16.14 25.96 -4.69
C PHE A 486 15.81 27.47 -4.63
N VAL A 487 15.51 28.00 -3.45
CA VAL A 487 15.17 29.42 -3.23
C VAL A 487 16.24 30.40 -3.73
N LYS A 488 17.50 29.98 -3.83
CA LYS A 488 18.61 30.82 -4.30
C LYS A 488 18.69 30.92 -5.81
N ASP A 489 18.11 29.97 -6.53
CA ASP A 489 18.18 29.92 -7.98
C ASP A 489 17.15 30.89 -8.62
N PRO A 490 17.52 31.64 -9.68
CA PRO A 490 16.60 32.53 -10.38
C PRO A 490 15.32 31.85 -10.90
N ALA A 491 15.34 30.55 -11.18
CA ALA A 491 14.16 29.78 -11.60
C ALA A 491 13.03 29.85 -10.56
N PHE A 492 13.37 29.93 -9.28
CA PHE A 492 12.41 29.99 -8.15
C PHE A 492 12.22 31.42 -7.59
N GLN A 493 12.55 32.42 -8.40
CA GLN A 493 12.39 33.83 -8.05
C GLN A 493 11.53 34.59 -9.08
N GLN A 494 10.83 35.61 -8.59
CA GLN A 494 10.16 36.60 -9.44
C GLN A 494 10.72 37.98 -9.11
N ALA A 495 11.34 38.63 -10.10
CA ALA A 495 12.03 39.92 -9.93
C ALA A 495 13.05 39.90 -8.77
N GLY A 496 13.76 38.77 -8.59
CA GLY A 496 14.74 38.57 -7.52
C GLY A 496 14.16 38.31 -6.13
N GLN A 497 12.83 38.23 -6.00
CA GLN A 497 12.16 37.83 -4.76
C GLN A 497 11.91 36.32 -4.75
N PRO A 498 12.16 35.62 -3.63
CA PRO A 498 11.93 34.19 -3.52
C PRO A 498 10.43 33.85 -3.56
N LEU A 499 10.09 32.75 -4.23
CA LEU A 499 8.72 32.23 -4.35
C LEU A 499 8.44 31.01 -3.47
N ILE A 500 9.42 30.55 -2.69
CA ILE A 500 9.29 29.37 -1.81
C ILE A 500 9.36 29.82 -0.35
N LYS A 501 8.50 29.24 0.48
CA LYS A 501 8.65 29.25 1.94
C LYS A 501 9.64 28.15 2.34
N THR A 502 10.89 28.54 2.52
CA THR A 502 11.90 27.66 3.15
C THR A 502 11.62 27.49 4.64
N ALA A 503 12.47 26.70 5.30
CA ALA A 503 12.46 26.51 6.74
C ALA A 503 12.30 27.83 7.51
N THR A 504 11.54 27.78 8.61
CA THR A 504 11.27 28.95 9.44
C THR A 504 12.55 29.50 10.07
N PRO A 505 12.52 30.71 10.68
CA PRO A 505 13.68 31.21 11.44
C PRO A 505 14.13 30.29 12.59
N SER A 506 13.25 29.43 13.11
CA SER A 506 13.59 28.40 14.10
C SER A 506 14.09 27.09 13.49
N GLY A 507 14.27 27.06 12.16
CA GLY A 507 14.75 25.91 11.40
C GLY A 507 13.66 24.92 11.01
N ARG A 508 12.40 25.08 11.46
CA ARG A 508 11.36 24.07 11.20
C ARG A 508 11.05 23.96 9.72
N SER A 509 10.99 22.74 9.21
CA SER A 509 10.54 22.46 7.84
C SER A 509 9.10 22.97 7.60
N THR A 510 8.86 23.37 6.36
CA THR A 510 7.59 23.85 5.81
C THR A 510 7.06 22.90 4.72
N LEU A 511 7.64 21.71 4.60
CA LEU A 511 7.34 20.75 3.54
C LEU A 511 6.03 20.00 3.79
N HIS A 512 5.25 19.87 2.73
CA HIS A 512 4.05 19.04 2.67
C HIS A 512 4.19 17.96 1.60
N TYR A 513 3.26 17.01 1.62
CA TYR A 513 3.13 15.96 0.62
C TYR A 513 1.68 15.86 0.12
N ASP A 514 1.50 15.61 -1.17
CA ASP A 514 0.22 15.22 -1.77
C ASP A 514 0.47 14.11 -2.80
N GLY A 515 -0.27 13.02 -2.72
CA GLY A 515 -0.23 11.96 -3.70
C GLY A 515 -1.59 11.32 -3.87
N ASN A 516 -1.98 11.05 -5.10
CA ASN A 516 -3.24 10.39 -5.43
C ASN A 516 -2.98 9.00 -6.00
N SER A 517 -3.80 7.99 -5.69
CA SER A 517 -3.67 6.61 -6.20
C SER A 517 -2.36 5.96 -5.74
N GLN A 518 -1.53 5.48 -6.67
CA GLN A 518 -0.13 5.10 -6.42
C GLN A 518 0.64 6.12 -5.56
N GLY A 519 0.39 7.42 -5.77
CA GLY A 519 0.98 8.48 -4.94
C GLY A 519 0.45 8.47 -3.51
N GLY A 520 -0.78 8.03 -3.26
CA GLY A 520 -1.29 7.77 -1.92
C GLY A 520 -0.65 6.51 -1.31
N ILE A 521 -0.65 5.40 -2.07
CA ILE A 521 -0.14 4.09 -1.63
C ILE A 521 1.36 4.12 -1.29
N MET A 522 2.21 4.59 -2.21
CA MET A 522 3.64 4.76 -1.94
C MET A 522 3.94 5.99 -1.09
N GLY A 523 3.03 6.97 -1.10
CA GLY A 523 3.13 8.18 -0.29
C GLY A 523 3.11 7.89 1.20
N GLY A 524 2.30 6.93 1.65
CA GLY A 524 2.30 6.47 3.05
C GLY A 524 3.70 6.08 3.51
N ALA A 525 4.39 5.21 2.77
CA ALA A 525 5.77 4.82 3.08
C ALA A 525 6.76 5.99 3.03
N LEU A 526 6.69 6.85 2.00
CA LEU A 526 7.55 8.05 1.91
C LEU A 526 7.36 8.97 3.12
N VAL A 527 6.11 9.23 3.51
CA VAL A 527 5.78 10.10 4.64
C VAL A 527 6.32 9.50 5.93
N ALA A 528 6.05 8.21 6.19
CA ALA A 528 6.48 7.50 7.40
C ALA A 528 8.00 7.51 7.62
N VAL A 529 8.82 7.70 6.58
CA VAL A 529 10.29 7.78 6.71
C VAL A 529 10.85 9.19 6.50
N SER A 530 10.01 10.20 6.25
CA SER A 530 10.48 11.53 5.87
C SER A 530 10.92 12.36 7.07
N PRO A 531 12.11 13.01 7.02
CA PRO A 531 12.52 13.92 8.09
C PRO A 531 11.87 15.31 7.99
N ASP A 532 11.41 15.69 6.79
CA ASP A 532 11.03 17.07 6.48
C ASP A 532 9.52 17.25 6.33
N ILE A 533 8.76 16.21 5.97
CA ILE A 533 7.30 16.30 5.80
C ILE A 533 6.63 16.42 7.17
N HIS A 534 5.73 17.39 7.34
CA HIS A 534 4.88 17.46 8.53
C HIS A 534 3.50 16.87 8.30
N ARG A 535 2.86 17.25 7.19
CA ARG A 535 1.49 16.86 6.86
C ARG A 535 1.38 16.40 5.43
N ALA A 536 0.52 15.41 5.22
CA ALA A 536 0.36 14.76 3.94
C ALA A 536 -1.12 14.56 3.58
N ILE A 537 -1.42 14.67 2.29
CA ILE A 537 -2.65 14.13 1.71
C ILE A 537 -2.31 12.81 1.04
N LEU A 538 -3.03 11.75 1.42
CA LEU A 538 -3.05 10.49 0.71
C LEU A 538 -4.43 10.39 0.04
N GLY A 539 -4.50 10.76 -1.23
CA GLY A 539 -5.72 10.77 -2.03
C GLY A 539 -5.98 9.41 -2.66
N VAL A 540 -7.21 8.93 -2.52
CA VAL A 540 -7.67 7.57 -2.89
C VAL A 540 -6.60 6.51 -2.62
N PRO A 541 -6.07 6.44 -1.38
CA PRO A 541 -4.98 5.56 -1.03
C PRO A 541 -5.50 4.18 -0.65
N GLY A 542 -4.57 3.29 -0.31
CA GLY A 542 -4.83 2.01 0.30
C GLY A 542 -3.51 1.33 0.61
N ILE A 543 -3.55 0.33 1.49
CA ILE A 543 -2.42 -0.56 1.75
C ILE A 543 -2.75 -1.99 1.33
N ASN A 544 -1.75 -2.86 1.37
CA ASN A 544 -1.88 -4.30 1.15
C ASN A 544 -2.26 -4.54 -0.30
N TYR A 545 -1.34 -4.27 -1.24
CA TYR A 545 -1.53 -4.51 -2.67
C TYR A 545 -2.20 -5.85 -2.99
N SER A 546 -1.88 -6.92 -2.26
CA SER A 546 -2.52 -8.23 -2.44
C SER A 546 -4.04 -8.22 -2.26
N THR A 547 -4.58 -7.25 -1.51
CA THR A 547 -6.02 -6.97 -1.43
C THR A 547 -6.52 -6.14 -2.61
N LEU A 548 -5.71 -5.21 -3.11
CA LEU A 548 -6.06 -4.31 -4.20
C LEU A 548 -6.11 -4.99 -5.56
N LEU A 549 -5.20 -5.94 -5.87
CA LEU A 549 -5.03 -6.45 -7.24
C LEU A 549 -6.35 -6.95 -7.87
N ASN A 550 -6.98 -7.99 -7.32
CA ASN A 550 -8.26 -8.46 -7.88
C ASN A 550 -9.43 -7.47 -7.72
N ARG A 551 -9.26 -6.40 -6.95
CA ARG A 551 -10.26 -5.36 -6.72
C ARG A 551 -10.00 -4.09 -7.55
N SER A 552 -9.04 -4.14 -8.46
CA SER A 552 -8.62 -3.00 -9.26
C SER A 552 -8.83 -3.26 -10.75
N ILE A 553 -9.53 -2.35 -11.43
CA ILE A 553 -9.64 -2.40 -12.90
C ILE A 553 -8.26 -2.27 -13.58
N ASP A 554 -7.32 -1.56 -12.96
CA ASP A 554 -5.98 -1.37 -13.53
C ASP A 554 -5.23 -2.70 -13.62
N TRP A 555 -5.39 -3.55 -12.60
CA TRP A 555 -4.86 -4.91 -12.59
C TRP A 555 -5.61 -5.80 -13.57
N GLU A 556 -6.93 -5.94 -13.39
CA GLU A 556 -7.76 -6.90 -14.13
C GLU A 556 -7.76 -6.68 -15.65
N ASP A 557 -7.50 -5.46 -16.11
CA ASP A 557 -7.38 -5.17 -17.54
C ASP A 557 -5.99 -5.52 -18.11
N LEU A 558 -4.94 -4.76 -17.78
CA LEU A 558 -3.68 -4.82 -18.53
C LEU A 558 -2.70 -5.86 -18.00
N TYR A 559 -2.64 -6.06 -16.69
CA TYR A 559 -1.57 -6.82 -16.03
C TYR A 559 -1.99 -8.25 -15.68
N ALA A 560 -3.26 -8.43 -15.31
CA ALA A 560 -3.83 -9.72 -14.94
C ALA A 560 -3.86 -10.71 -16.10
N ILE A 561 -4.17 -10.24 -17.33
CA ILE A 561 -4.25 -11.10 -18.52
C ILE A 561 -2.98 -11.93 -18.73
N PRO A 562 -1.77 -11.33 -18.87
CA PRO A 562 -0.55 -12.12 -19.01
C PRO A 562 -0.24 -12.93 -17.75
N PHE A 563 -0.49 -12.39 -16.55
CA PHE A 563 -0.25 -13.10 -15.29
C PHE A 563 -1.05 -14.41 -15.21
N TYR A 564 -2.36 -14.38 -15.44
CA TYR A 564 -3.24 -15.56 -15.40
C TYR A 564 -2.93 -16.60 -16.48
N GLN A 565 -2.32 -16.20 -17.60
CA GLN A 565 -1.87 -17.16 -18.61
C GLN A 565 -0.63 -17.94 -18.19
N LEU A 566 0.21 -17.31 -17.36
CA LEU A 566 1.48 -17.84 -16.87
C LEU A 566 1.29 -18.63 -15.57
N TYR A 567 0.47 -18.12 -14.65
CA TYR A 567 0.08 -18.75 -13.39
C TYR A 567 -1.38 -19.17 -13.49
N ARG A 568 -1.65 -20.39 -13.98
CA ARG A 568 -3.00 -20.80 -14.42
C ARG A 568 -3.89 -21.32 -13.30
N ASP A 569 -3.29 -21.88 -12.26
CA ASP A 569 -4.00 -22.41 -11.11
C ASP A 569 -4.52 -21.24 -10.26
N PRO A 570 -5.85 -21.10 -10.06
CA PRO A 570 -6.42 -20.03 -9.23
C PRO A 570 -5.91 -20.02 -7.78
N LEU A 571 -5.59 -21.19 -7.22
CA LEU A 571 -4.99 -21.28 -5.88
C LEU A 571 -3.58 -20.67 -5.87
N GLU A 572 -2.77 -21.00 -6.89
CA GLU A 572 -1.43 -20.40 -7.04
C GLU A 572 -1.48 -18.89 -7.35
N GLN A 573 -2.54 -18.39 -8.00
CA GLN A 573 -2.73 -16.96 -8.25
C GLN A 573 -2.85 -16.19 -6.92
N GLN A 574 -3.74 -16.62 -6.02
CA GLN A 574 -3.89 -15.99 -4.69
C GLN A 574 -2.63 -16.15 -3.82
N LEU A 575 -2.00 -17.32 -3.85
CA LEU A 575 -0.73 -17.54 -3.16
C LEU A 575 0.36 -16.60 -3.68
N SER A 576 0.44 -16.40 -5.00
CA SER A 576 1.39 -15.48 -5.61
C SER A 576 1.17 -14.04 -5.12
N PHE A 577 -0.08 -13.60 -4.98
CA PHE A 577 -0.39 -12.29 -4.40
C PHE A 577 0.04 -12.17 -2.95
N ALA A 578 -0.16 -13.21 -2.14
CA ALA A 578 0.28 -13.23 -0.75
C ALA A 578 1.81 -13.22 -0.62
N LEU A 579 2.53 -13.94 -1.51
CA LEU A 579 3.98 -13.95 -1.56
C LEU A 579 4.54 -12.57 -1.95
N ILE A 580 4.06 -11.96 -3.04
CA ILE A 580 4.59 -10.64 -3.45
C ILE A 580 4.32 -9.56 -2.40
N GLN A 581 3.22 -9.65 -1.64
CA GLN A 581 2.96 -8.72 -0.54
C GLN A 581 4.11 -8.67 0.46
N MET A 582 4.67 -9.82 0.86
CA MET A 582 5.79 -9.89 1.80
C MET A 582 6.98 -9.02 1.37
N LEU A 583 7.21 -8.86 0.07
CA LEU A 583 8.30 -8.05 -0.46
C LEU A 583 7.85 -6.61 -0.73
N TRP A 584 6.58 -6.41 -1.10
CA TRP A 584 5.99 -5.11 -1.31
C TRP A 584 6.01 -4.26 -0.05
N ASP A 585 5.90 -4.87 1.13
CA ASP A 585 5.91 -4.19 2.43
C ASP A 585 7.09 -3.24 2.61
N ARG A 586 8.23 -3.50 1.94
CA ARG A 586 9.43 -2.63 1.96
C ARG A 586 9.34 -1.41 1.03
N GLY A 587 8.33 -1.34 0.17
CA GLY A 587 8.23 -0.39 -0.94
C GLY A 587 6.83 0.19 -1.18
N GLU A 588 5.90 0.01 -0.24
CA GLU A 588 4.56 0.58 -0.24
C GLU A 588 4.04 0.74 1.20
N GLY A 589 2.96 1.51 1.41
CA GLY A 589 2.48 1.92 2.73
C GLY A 589 2.19 0.81 3.76
N ASN A 590 1.88 -0.43 3.34
CA ASN A 590 1.54 -1.53 4.25
C ASN A 590 2.59 -1.77 5.34
N GLY A 591 3.87 -1.91 4.96
CA GLY A 591 4.96 -2.19 5.90
C GLY A 591 5.38 -0.98 6.74
N PHE A 592 4.74 0.18 6.55
CA PHE A 592 5.07 1.43 7.25
C PHE A 592 3.87 2.02 8.01
N ALA A 593 2.68 1.42 7.88
CA ALA A 593 1.44 2.00 8.38
C ALA A 593 1.44 2.19 9.91
N HIS A 594 1.96 1.22 10.67
CA HIS A 594 2.09 1.32 12.13
C HIS A 594 2.90 2.54 12.59
N HIS A 595 3.81 3.02 11.73
CA HIS A 595 4.73 4.11 12.03
C HIS A 595 4.42 5.42 11.28
N LEU A 596 3.27 5.51 10.62
CA LEU A 596 2.91 6.68 9.82
C LEU A 596 2.51 7.89 10.68
N THR A 597 1.95 7.67 11.87
CA THR A 597 1.31 8.74 12.67
C THR A 597 1.92 8.83 14.08
N ASP A 598 1.39 8.07 15.04
CA ASP A 598 1.64 8.29 16.46
C ASP A 598 2.85 7.57 17.04
N ASP A 599 3.34 6.53 16.36
CA ASP A 599 4.52 5.76 16.73
C ASP A 599 5.61 5.83 15.64
N PRO A 600 6.22 7.00 15.38
CA PRO A 600 7.14 7.14 14.26
C PRO A 600 8.43 6.32 14.46
N TYR A 601 9.03 5.85 13.37
CA TYR A 601 10.34 5.22 13.39
C TYR A 601 11.39 6.08 14.09
N ARG A 602 12.45 5.44 14.59
CA ARG A 602 13.61 6.17 15.14
C ARG A 602 14.12 7.25 14.16
N ASN A 603 14.58 8.36 14.73
CA ASN A 603 15.10 9.49 13.97
C ASN A 603 14.08 10.02 12.92
N THR A 604 12.78 9.96 13.22
CA THR A 604 11.70 10.43 12.35
C THR A 604 10.71 11.27 13.16
N PRO A 605 10.22 12.41 12.65
CA PRO A 605 9.20 13.19 13.34
C PRO A 605 7.82 12.53 13.23
N LYS A 606 6.86 12.94 14.08
CA LYS A 606 5.45 12.60 13.89
C LYS A 606 4.86 13.30 12.66
N HIS A 607 3.93 12.61 11.99
CA HIS A 607 3.19 13.13 10.84
C HIS A 607 1.68 13.16 11.10
N GLU A 608 0.98 14.01 10.36
CA GLU A 608 -0.48 14.02 10.29
C GLU A 608 -0.89 13.78 8.84
N VAL A 609 -1.82 12.86 8.61
CA VAL A 609 -2.25 12.47 7.27
C VAL A 609 -3.77 12.56 7.10
N MET A 610 -4.22 13.12 5.99
CA MET A 610 -5.62 13.03 5.57
C MET A 610 -5.73 11.96 4.49
N LEU A 611 -6.51 10.92 4.75
CA LEU A 611 -6.94 9.96 3.74
C LEU A 611 -8.21 10.52 3.10
N GLN A 612 -8.22 10.77 1.79
CA GLN A 612 -9.43 11.23 1.09
C GLN A 612 -9.82 10.22 0.03
N VAL A 613 -10.95 9.54 0.20
CA VAL A 613 -11.33 8.40 -0.65
C VAL A 613 -12.58 8.67 -1.47
N ALA A 614 -12.63 8.10 -2.66
CA ALA A 614 -13.82 8.04 -3.50
C ALA A 614 -14.62 6.79 -3.14
N TRP A 615 -15.90 6.95 -2.81
CA TRP A 615 -16.78 5.80 -2.61
C TRP A 615 -16.89 4.95 -3.89
N SER A 616 -16.74 3.64 -3.76
CA SER A 616 -16.77 2.68 -4.87
C SER A 616 -15.74 3.00 -5.95
N ASP A 617 -14.54 3.39 -5.56
CA ASP A 617 -13.39 3.57 -6.44
C ASP A 617 -13.06 2.27 -7.22
N HIS A 618 -12.89 2.38 -8.54
CA HIS A 618 -12.66 1.22 -9.41
C HIS A 618 -11.19 0.75 -9.39
N GLN A 619 -10.27 1.63 -9.00
CA GLN A 619 -8.83 1.39 -9.07
C GLN A 619 -8.25 1.00 -7.71
N VAL A 620 -8.71 1.63 -6.62
CA VAL A 620 -8.20 1.39 -5.27
C VAL A 620 -9.35 1.09 -4.31
N SER A 621 -9.41 -0.15 -3.81
CA SER A 621 -10.54 -0.60 -3.00
C SER A 621 -10.66 0.18 -1.68
N ASN A 622 -11.88 0.63 -1.37
CA ASN A 622 -12.17 1.28 -0.09
C ASN A 622 -11.87 0.36 1.12
N HIS A 623 -11.94 -0.97 0.97
CA HIS A 623 -11.54 -1.91 2.02
C HIS A 623 -10.09 -1.70 2.46
N ALA A 624 -9.18 -1.55 1.50
CA ALA A 624 -7.76 -1.32 1.77
C ALA A 624 -7.50 0.05 2.40
N ALA A 625 -8.23 1.08 1.97
CA ALA A 625 -8.14 2.42 2.55
C ALA A 625 -8.63 2.47 4.00
N GLU A 626 -9.69 1.72 4.33
CA GLU A 626 -10.12 1.64 5.72
C GLU A 626 -9.19 0.76 6.58
N VAL A 627 -8.56 -0.28 6.02
CA VAL A 627 -7.50 -1.02 6.74
C VAL A 627 -6.33 -0.09 7.05
N GLU A 628 -5.93 0.76 6.10
CA GLU A 628 -4.94 1.83 6.35
C GLU A 628 -5.41 2.73 7.50
N ALA A 629 -6.63 3.28 7.41
CA ALA A 629 -7.19 4.18 8.41
C ALA A 629 -7.16 3.59 9.82
N ARG A 630 -7.61 2.33 9.99
CA ARG A 630 -7.59 1.67 11.31
C ARG A 630 -6.18 1.41 11.81
N THR A 631 -5.26 1.01 10.92
CA THR A 631 -3.87 0.72 11.28
C THR A 631 -3.14 1.99 11.75
N ILE A 632 -3.41 3.14 11.12
CA ILE A 632 -2.75 4.41 11.45
C ILE A 632 -3.48 5.18 12.57
N GLY A 633 -4.56 4.61 13.14
CA GLY A 633 -5.39 5.26 14.15
C GLY A 633 -6.21 6.46 13.64
N ALA A 634 -6.51 6.54 12.35
CA ALA A 634 -7.28 7.60 11.73
C ALA A 634 -8.79 7.30 11.79
N PRO A 635 -9.59 8.09 12.53
CA PRO A 635 -11.04 7.92 12.52
C PRO A 635 -11.65 8.31 11.17
N ILE A 636 -12.82 7.76 10.88
CA ILE A 636 -13.64 8.15 9.73
C ILE A 636 -14.47 9.38 10.11
N MET A 637 -14.39 10.43 9.30
CA MET A 637 -15.09 11.69 9.55
C MET A 637 -16.58 11.59 9.22
N VAL A 638 -17.42 12.09 10.14
CA VAL A 638 -18.88 12.17 9.99
C VAL A 638 -19.41 13.60 10.27
N PRO A 639 -20.47 14.07 9.58
CA PRO A 639 -21.16 13.42 8.46
C PRO A 639 -20.23 13.21 7.26
N GLY A 640 -20.47 12.15 6.48
CA GLY A 640 -19.61 11.71 5.38
C GLY A 640 -20.47 11.14 4.28
N LEU A 641 -20.45 9.81 4.10
CA LEU A 641 -21.37 9.13 3.18
C LEU A 641 -22.84 9.27 3.64
N PRO A 642 -23.81 9.29 2.70
CA PRO A 642 -25.24 9.22 3.02
C PRO A 642 -25.61 8.06 3.95
N GLU A 643 -26.72 8.20 4.68
CA GLU A 643 -27.23 7.12 5.54
C GLU A 643 -27.46 5.82 4.74
N GLY A 644 -26.96 4.69 5.25
CA GLY A 644 -27.06 3.38 4.59
C GLY A 644 -26.10 3.18 3.41
N ARG A 645 -25.21 4.14 3.14
CA ARG A 645 -24.22 4.09 2.06
C ARG A 645 -22.92 3.42 2.53
N HIS A 646 -22.99 2.14 2.87
CA HIS A 646 -21.82 1.33 3.24
C HIS A 646 -22.05 -0.15 2.93
N TRP A 647 -20.99 -0.96 2.77
CA TRP A 647 -21.14 -2.41 2.54
C TRP A 647 -21.40 -3.20 3.85
N GLU A 648 -20.97 -2.67 4.98
CA GLU A 648 -21.27 -3.21 6.32
C GLU A 648 -22.70 -2.83 6.78
N MET A 649 -23.36 -3.74 7.50
CA MET A 649 -24.66 -3.48 8.14
C MET A 649 -24.57 -2.47 9.28
N ALA A 650 -23.47 -2.51 10.03
CA ALA A 650 -23.12 -1.53 11.04
C ALA A 650 -21.89 -0.77 10.52
N PRO A 651 -22.08 0.29 9.71
CA PRO A 651 -21.00 0.96 9.01
C PRO A 651 -19.91 1.44 9.96
N TYR A 652 -18.68 1.39 9.45
CA TYR A 652 -17.48 1.88 10.13
C TYR A 652 -17.15 1.09 11.39
N PHE A 653 -16.61 -0.12 11.22
CA PHE A 653 -15.88 -0.79 12.31
C PHE A 653 -14.76 0.12 12.89
N SER A 654 -14.20 1.00 12.06
CA SER A 654 -13.27 2.05 12.46
C SER A 654 -13.90 3.08 13.41
N GLU A 655 -13.11 3.69 14.28
CA GLU A 655 -13.58 4.84 15.06
C GLU A 655 -14.07 5.97 14.15
N THR A 656 -15.05 6.76 14.63
CA THR A 656 -15.58 7.91 13.90
C THR A 656 -15.34 9.21 14.66
N ALA A 657 -15.20 10.32 13.93
CA ALA A 657 -15.00 11.64 14.51
C ALA A 657 -15.88 12.69 13.82
N SER A 658 -16.28 13.74 14.55
CA SER A 658 -17.08 14.84 14.01
C SER A 658 -16.24 16.07 13.71
N TYR A 659 -16.64 16.85 12.70
CA TYR A 659 -16.00 18.12 12.40
C TYR A 659 -16.30 19.21 13.46
N PRO A 660 -15.37 20.16 13.70
CA PRO A 660 -13.99 20.13 13.25
C PRO A 660 -13.15 19.15 14.09
N TYR A 661 -12.15 18.52 13.47
CA TYR A 661 -11.26 17.55 14.11
C TYR A 661 -9.80 17.91 13.82
N GLU A 662 -8.89 17.69 14.77
CA GLU A 662 -7.45 17.95 14.61
C GLU A 662 -6.70 16.62 14.58
N GLY A 663 -5.82 16.44 13.59
CA GLY A 663 -5.03 15.22 13.40
C GLY A 663 -5.46 14.39 12.19
N SER A 664 -4.91 13.18 12.09
CA SER A 664 -5.13 12.27 10.97
C SER A 664 -6.56 11.73 10.95
N ALA A 665 -7.17 11.61 9.77
CA ALA A 665 -8.51 11.04 9.62
C ALA A 665 -8.77 10.61 8.17
N LEU A 666 -9.82 9.81 7.96
CA LEU A 666 -10.34 9.44 6.64
C LEU A 666 -11.60 10.23 6.31
N VAL A 667 -11.68 10.78 5.09
CA VAL A 667 -12.82 11.51 4.55
C VAL A 667 -13.32 10.82 3.28
N TYR A 668 -14.60 10.44 3.29
CA TYR A 668 -15.28 9.90 2.12
C TYR A 668 -15.88 11.00 1.24
N TRP A 669 -15.90 10.74 -0.07
CA TRP A 669 -16.65 11.50 -1.07
C TRP A 669 -17.43 10.55 -1.98
N ASP A 670 -18.72 10.82 -2.21
CA ASP A 670 -19.60 10.00 -3.03
C ASP A 670 -19.97 10.69 -4.35
N SER A 671 -19.84 9.96 -5.46
CA SER A 671 -20.21 10.40 -6.81
C SER A 671 -21.45 9.69 -7.37
N GLY A 672 -22.13 8.89 -6.55
CA GLY A 672 -23.39 8.23 -6.90
C GLY A 672 -23.20 6.84 -7.52
N ASN A 673 -22.02 6.25 -7.33
CA ASN A 673 -21.66 4.92 -7.83
C ASN A 673 -22.48 3.80 -7.17
N ALA A 674 -22.39 2.56 -7.64
CA ALA A 674 -22.98 1.45 -6.89
C ALA A 674 -22.25 1.26 -5.55
N THR A 675 -22.77 0.42 -4.66
CA THR A 675 -21.94 -0.09 -3.56
C THR A 675 -20.85 -0.96 -4.16
N PRO A 676 -19.57 -0.83 -3.73
CA PRO A 676 -18.52 -1.68 -4.28
C PRO A 676 -18.86 -3.15 -4.03
N PRO A 677 -18.47 -4.08 -4.92
CA PRO A 677 -18.64 -5.50 -4.69
C PRO A 677 -17.98 -5.86 -3.36
N ASN A 678 -18.66 -6.68 -2.57
CA ASN A 678 -18.07 -7.15 -1.33
C ASN A 678 -16.98 -8.21 -1.60
N GLY A 679 -16.87 -8.70 -2.85
CA GLY A 679 -15.87 -9.67 -3.27
C GLY A 679 -14.56 -9.13 -3.78
N ASN A 680 -13.64 -10.04 -4.09
CA ASN A 680 -12.38 -9.75 -4.75
C ASN A 680 -12.58 -9.50 -6.25
N LEU A 681 -13.44 -8.52 -6.55
CA LEU A 681 -13.74 -8.04 -7.89
C LEU A 681 -13.74 -6.51 -7.88
N PRO A 682 -13.28 -5.85 -8.95
CA PRO A 682 -13.36 -4.41 -9.02
C PRO A 682 -14.82 -3.96 -9.23
N PRO A 683 -15.20 -2.77 -8.71
CA PRO A 683 -16.37 -2.09 -9.22
C PRO A 683 -16.15 -1.68 -10.70
N THR A 684 -17.19 -1.79 -11.53
CA THR A 684 -17.07 -1.56 -12.99
C THR A 684 -18.19 -0.74 -13.61
N HIS A 685 -19.17 -0.30 -12.82
CA HIS A 685 -20.37 0.38 -13.31
C HIS A 685 -20.47 1.84 -12.86
N ASN A 686 -21.20 2.66 -13.62
CA ASN A 686 -21.47 4.09 -13.39
C ASN A 686 -20.26 5.03 -13.46
N GLY A 687 -19.22 4.65 -14.22
CA GLY A 687 -18.02 5.46 -14.39
C GLY A 687 -17.11 5.38 -13.17
N ASP A 688 -15.81 5.61 -13.36
CA ASP A 688 -14.82 5.45 -12.29
C ASP A 688 -14.70 6.74 -11.46
N PRO A 689 -15.02 6.71 -10.15
CA PRO A 689 -14.98 7.91 -9.31
C PRO A 689 -13.58 8.26 -8.80
N HIS A 690 -12.55 7.49 -9.16
CA HIS A 690 -11.18 7.61 -8.65
C HIS A 690 -10.59 9.03 -8.66
N SER A 691 -10.99 9.86 -9.64
CA SER A 691 -10.50 11.24 -9.75
C SER A 691 -11.44 12.31 -9.21
N HIS A 692 -12.66 11.94 -8.79
CA HIS A 692 -13.69 12.91 -8.43
C HIS A 692 -13.37 13.67 -7.13
N PRO A 693 -12.90 13.04 -6.02
CA PRO A 693 -12.59 13.79 -4.80
C PRO A 693 -11.51 14.85 -5.03
N ARG A 694 -10.44 14.52 -5.76
CA ARG A 694 -9.42 15.52 -6.09
C ARG A 694 -9.93 16.61 -7.04
N SER A 695 -10.96 16.34 -7.83
CA SER A 695 -11.59 17.28 -8.78
C SER A 695 -12.60 18.21 -8.11
N GLU A 696 -13.10 17.82 -6.93
CA GLU A 696 -14.07 18.56 -6.15
C GLU A 696 -13.42 19.79 -5.48
N PRO A 697 -13.83 21.04 -5.83
CA PRO A 697 -13.22 22.24 -5.28
C PRO A 697 -13.30 22.32 -3.74
N ALA A 698 -14.42 21.90 -3.15
CA ALA A 698 -14.60 21.91 -1.69
C ALA A 698 -13.62 20.94 -1.00
N ALA A 699 -13.40 19.76 -1.59
CA ALA A 699 -12.44 18.77 -1.13
C ALA A 699 -11.00 19.31 -1.18
N GLY A 700 -10.61 19.92 -2.31
CA GLY A 700 -9.29 20.54 -2.43
C GLY A 700 -9.07 21.72 -1.46
N TRP A 701 -10.12 22.46 -1.10
CA TRP A 701 -10.04 23.49 -0.05
C TRP A 701 -9.81 22.87 1.33
N GLN A 702 -10.55 21.79 1.65
CA GLN A 702 -10.46 21.09 2.93
C GLN A 702 -9.03 20.57 3.17
N GLU A 703 -8.44 19.96 2.16
CA GLU A 703 -7.06 19.50 2.21
C GLU A 703 -6.04 20.62 2.37
N ALA A 704 -6.18 21.70 1.60
CA ALA A 704 -5.33 22.88 1.74
C ALA A 704 -5.39 23.44 3.17
N HIS A 705 -6.58 23.43 3.78
CA HIS A 705 -6.76 23.84 5.16
C HIS A 705 -6.03 22.89 6.12
N PHE A 706 -6.23 21.58 5.96
CA PHE A 706 -5.55 20.55 6.76
C PHE A 706 -4.03 20.65 6.67
N LEU A 707 -3.44 20.76 5.47
CA LEU A 707 -1.99 20.90 5.31
C LEU A 707 -1.45 22.11 6.09
N MET A 708 -2.18 23.23 6.09
CA MET A 708 -1.77 24.44 6.79
C MET A 708 -2.01 24.40 8.31
N THR A 709 -3.10 23.78 8.77
CA THR A 709 -3.55 23.90 10.17
C THR A 709 -3.49 22.62 10.98
N GLY A 710 -3.63 21.44 10.34
CA GLY A 710 -3.84 20.15 10.98
C GLY A 710 -5.33 19.85 11.24
N TRP A 711 -6.22 20.76 10.86
CA TRP A 711 -7.65 20.64 11.12
C TRP A 711 -8.43 20.16 9.91
N MET A 712 -9.29 19.19 10.12
CA MET A 712 -10.40 18.85 9.23
C MET A 712 -11.60 19.71 9.58
N VAL A 713 -12.22 20.31 8.57
CA VAL A 713 -13.40 21.15 8.75
C VAL A 713 -14.51 20.73 7.81
N ASP A 714 -15.74 20.96 8.24
CA ASP A 714 -16.93 20.66 7.47
C ASP A 714 -17.08 21.64 6.29
N VAL A 715 -17.07 21.11 5.07
CA VAL A 715 -17.26 21.86 3.82
C VAL A 715 -18.63 21.62 3.16
N CYS A 716 -19.47 20.80 3.80
CA CYS A 716 -20.81 20.41 3.34
C CYS A 716 -21.91 20.88 4.30
N ALA A 717 -21.56 21.67 5.33
CA ALA A 717 -22.48 22.31 6.27
C ALA A 717 -23.45 21.32 6.97
N GLY A 718 -22.92 20.17 7.39
CA GLY A 718 -23.62 19.09 8.07
C GLY A 718 -24.36 18.12 7.14
N GLY A 719 -24.24 18.30 5.82
CA GLY A 719 -24.81 17.40 4.81
C GLY A 719 -23.87 16.26 4.41
N ASP A 720 -24.35 15.44 3.47
CA ASP A 720 -23.59 14.35 2.87
C ASP A 720 -22.46 14.89 1.98
N TYR A 721 -21.34 14.19 1.96
CA TYR A 721 -20.15 14.53 1.18
C TYR A 721 -20.29 14.02 -0.25
N LEU A 722 -21.00 14.78 -1.07
CA LEU A 722 -21.27 14.44 -2.47
C LEU A 722 -20.42 15.32 -3.40
N THR A 723 -19.76 14.70 -4.39
CA THR A 723 -18.98 15.43 -5.41
C THR A 723 -19.89 16.13 -6.43
N ASP A 724 -19.36 17.09 -7.19
CA ASP A 724 -20.08 17.73 -8.31
C ASP A 724 -20.54 16.73 -9.38
N ASP A 725 -19.80 15.63 -9.59
CA ASP A 725 -20.18 14.53 -10.48
C ASP A 725 -21.35 13.68 -9.96
N HIS A 726 -21.80 13.88 -8.71
CA HIS A 726 -22.92 13.15 -8.15
C HIS A 726 -24.24 13.56 -8.83
N PRO A 727 -25.14 12.62 -9.20
CA PRO A 727 -26.40 12.94 -9.86
C PRO A 727 -27.31 13.93 -9.11
N ALA A 728 -27.26 13.91 -7.77
CA ALA A 728 -27.98 14.88 -6.92
C ALA A 728 -27.42 16.31 -7.01
N ASN A 729 -26.15 16.48 -7.41
CA ASN A 729 -25.45 17.76 -7.50
C ASN A 729 -25.41 18.36 -8.92
N ALA A 730 -25.95 17.66 -9.93
CA ALA A 730 -25.87 18.02 -11.37
C ALA A 730 -26.38 19.43 -11.77
N SER A 731 -26.87 20.23 -10.81
CA SER A 731 -27.28 21.64 -11.01
C SER A 731 -26.97 22.58 -9.85
N THR A 732 -26.57 22.09 -8.68
CA THR A 732 -26.23 22.90 -7.50
C THR A 732 -25.31 22.05 -6.61
N PRO A 733 -24.05 22.48 -6.40
CA PRO A 733 -23.14 21.79 -5.48
C PRO A 733 -23.73 21.75 -4.07
N SER A 734 -23.65 20.59 -3.41
CA SER A 734 -24.05 20.44 -2.00
C SER A 734 -22.94 20.84 -1.03
N CYS A 735 -21.67 20.69 -1.45
CA CYS A 735 -20.49 21.14 -0.72
C CYS A 735 -19.89 22.37 -1.41
N LEU A 736 -19.39 23.33 -0.64
CA LEU A 736 -18.86 24.59 -1.17
C LEU A 736 -17.56 24.95 -0.46
N GLU A 737 -16.62 25.53 -1.21
CA GLU A 737 -15.47 26.21 -0.63
C GLU A 737 -15.98 27.29 0.36
N PRO A 738 -15.50 27.30 1.62
CA PRO A 738 -15.77 28.39 2.55
C PRO A 738 -15.36 29.75 1.96
N ASP A 739 -16.11 30.82 2.26
CA ASP A 739 -15.80 32.21 1.86
C ASP A 739 -14.64 32.80 2.69
N ARG A 740 -13.52 32.09 2.71
CA ARG A 740 -12.24 32.45 3.34
C ARG A 740 -11.11 31.62 2.75
N ALA A 741 -9.89 32.13 2.83
CA ALA A 741 -8.71 31.36 2.45
C ALA A 741 -8.48 30.16 3.39
N PRO A 742 -7.94 29.04 2.88
CA PRO A 742 -7.37 27.98 3.72
C PRO A 742 -6.35 28.53 4.73
N GLY A 743 -6.21 27.87 5.88
CA GLY A 743 -5.29 28.30 6.93
C GLY A 743 -5.80 29.35 7.94
N GLY A 744 -6.96 29.97 7.73
CA GLY A 744 -7.54 30.94 8.67
C GLY A 744 -8.07 30.29 9.96
N GLU A 745 -8.02 31.00 11.10
CA GLU A 745 -8.52 30.51 12.40
C GLU A 745 -9.93 29.94 12.29
N ILE A 746 -10.16 28.73 12.83
CA ILE A 746 -11.52 28.21 13.00
C ILE A 746 -12.23 29.15 13.97
N ALA A 747 -13.38 29.71 13.56
CA ALA A 747 -14.17 30.53 14.46
C ALA A 747 -14.60 29.64 15.64
N SER A 748 -13.87 29.73 16.75
CA SER A 748 -14.16 28.94 17.93
C SER A 748 -15.61 29.19 18.31
N SER A 749 -16.46 28.16 18.21
CA SER A 749 -17.68 28.14 18.99
C SER A 749 -17.20 28.25 20.44
N ARG A 750 -17.62 29.33 21.09
CA ARG A 750 -17.21 29.67 22.46
C ARG A 750 -17.32 28.41 23.32
N ARG A 751 -16.21 27.99 23.94
CA ARG A 751 -16.27 27.18 25.16
C ARG A 751 -17.05 27.99 26.19
N SER A 752 -18.38 27.83 26.24
CA SER A 752 -19.19 28.21 27.39
C SER A 752 -19.05 27.10 28.43
N GLY A 753 -17.89 27.03 29.06
CA GLY A 753 -17.64 26.27 30.27
C GLY A 753 -17.22 27.25 31.34
N SER A 754 -18.13 27.54 32.25
CA SER A 754 -17.97 28.41 33.39
C SER A 754 -16.92 27.86 34.37
N ASP A 755 -15.75 28.51 34.44
CA ASP A 755 -14.94 28.47 35.65
C ASP A 755 -15.17 29.77 36.41
N SER A 756 -16.22 29.75 37.24
CA SER A 756 -16.37 30.67 38.34
C SER A 756 -15.43 30.24 39.47
N GLU A 757 -14.43 31.08 39.72
CA GLU A 757 -13.85 31.44 41.01
C GLU A 757 -13.97 30.49 42.22
N THR A 758 -12.79 30.09 42.70
CA THR A 758 -12.29 30.17 44.09
C THR A 758 -12.55 29.05 45.13
N ALA A 759 -11.44 28.78 45.85
CA ALA A 759 -11.24 28.12 47.15
C ALA A 759 -10.87 26.63 47.11
#